data_AF-B8MDS6-F1
#
_entry.id   AF-B8MDS6-F1
#
_cell.length_a   1.000
_cell.length_b   1.000
_cell.length_c   1.000
_cell.angle_alpha   90.00
_cell.angle_beta   90.00
_cell.angle_gamma   90.00
#
_symmetry.space_group_name_H-M   'P 1'
#
loop_
_entity.id
_entity.type
_entity.pdbx_description
1 polymer ?
#
loop_
_entity_poly.entity_id
_entity_poly.type
_entity_poly.pdbx_seq_one_letter_code
_entity_poly.pdbx_strand_id
1 'polypeptide(L)'
;MKLQNVLALGAAIQSTSAAAVPYEQTPLADQVPSGKSPLPQYLIELAPYDTRWVTEEEKWELKLDGVNFIDITEESKAGFYPKFFKSNAVQYPTKFAHNDTINSLSKNLNKTNMRNNLEHFTSFHTRYYKSEYGVESATWLYDQISDIVKSSGAAANGATVEKFAHSWGQFSTIARIPGKTNQTVVLGAHQDSINLFLPSILAAPGADDDGSGTVTILEVLRTLLLAPDIVAGNATNTIEFHWYSAEEGGLLGSQAVFSNYRQNYRDVKAMLQQDMTGFVQGTLDAGKEESVGVIVDFVDAPLTQFIKDVITQYCDIPFVETKCGYACSDHASASRYGYPSAFVIESEFQYSDKHIHSTDDLIKYLSFDHMLQHAKMSLAFAYELAYAPFNPLPSRSHYNIAKMDYEKELSLATLTIQRASRLTKSILTAVDKGALDKKDNTPVTIADFAAQALIISAIHAVFPDDGFVGEESAAALRENPELLERVWGLVSSFQDDEGSGEIKLATPSTQEEMLNLIDLGGKGQGGSKGRIWVLDPVDGTATFIRGQQYVVCLALLEGGEQKLGVLGCPNLPIGAEQVHEDIVDKHGDGQIIYAIAGQGAYIRPMNFSSTEQILLTPATPVPKYSPNLKTSDIRFVDCKASTSTNYEKHALVASKLGAPWPATVDLWSAQMRYVAVAVNGGGNTLIKILQDDSYRSCIWDHVGGMLIAQEVGCVVTDLRGRSIDCGLGRTLAGSVGLICAPASVHAEVLRAVQEVVDIDS
;
A
#
# COMPACT_ATOMS: atom_id res chain seq x y z
N MET A 1 -45.78 -39.47 21.51
CA MET A 1 -45.80 -39.98 22.90
C MET A 1 -45.27 -38.85 23.79
N LYS A 2 -45.95 -38.57 24.91
CA LYS A 2 -45.70 -37.50 25.92
C LYS A 2 -44.22 -37.46 26.38
N LEU A 3 -43.61 -36.39 26.92
CA LEU A 3 -43.98 -35.40 27.96
C LEU A 3 -43.28 -34.04 27.61
N GLN A 4 -43.79 -32.82 27.81
CA GLN A 4 -44.34 -32.07 28.96
C GLN A 4 -43.36 -31.69 30.10
N ASN A 5 -43.23 -30.36 30.31
CA ASN A 5 -43.07 -29.58 31.57
C ASN A 5 -41.80 -28.72 31.68
N VAL A 6 -41.76 -27.49 32.22
CA VAL A 6 -42.71 -26.39 32.58
C VAL A 6 -41.85 -25.30 33.27
N LEU A 7 -42.14 -24.02 32.97
CA LEU A 7 -41.96 -22.75 33.74
C LEU A 7 -40.85 -22.56 34.82
N ALA A 8 -40.24 -21.36 34.82
CA ALA A 8 -40.49 -20.34 35.86
C ALA A 8 -39.96 -18.94 35.48
N LEU A 9 -40.88 -17.97 35.36
CA LEU A 9 -40.62 -16.55 35.54
C LEU A 9 -40.38 -16.26 37.03
N GLY A 10 -39.39 -15.42 37.34
CA GLY A 10 -39.24 -14.77 38.64
C GLY A 10 -38.82 -13.32 38.44
N ALA A 11 -39.77 -12.40 38.59
CA ALA A 11 -39.51 -10.97 38.70
C ALA A 11 -39.19 -10.61 40.15
N ALA A 12 -38.13 -9.83 40.37
CA ALA A 12 -37.93 -9.07 41.60
C ALA A 12 -37.36 -7.69 41.24
N ILE A 13 -38.13 -6.65 41.54
CA ILE A 13 -37.74 -5.23 41.48
C ILE A 13 -37.21 -4.86 42.87
N GLN A 14 -36.02 -4.24 42.95
CA GLN A 14 -35.78 -3.05 43.81
C GLN A 14 -34.37 -2.44 43.64
N SER A 15 -34.38 -1.20 43.10
CA SER A 15 -33.63 0.02 43.47
C SER A 15 -32.12 0.01 43.79
N THR A 16 -31.37 0.66 42.88
CA THR A 16 -30.31 1.67 43.06
C THR A 16 -29.21 1.50 44.11
N SER A 17 -27.95 1.48 43.65
CA SER A 17 -26.85 2.33 44.14
C SER A 17 -25.73 2.35 43.10
N ALA A 18 -25.46 3.54 42.54
CA ALA A 18 -24.30 3.77 41.69
C ALA A 18 -23.02 3.63 42.52
N ALA A 19 -22.14 2.72 42.12
CA ALA A 19 -20.74 2.73 42.50
C ALA A 19 -19.92 2.40 41.25
N ALA A 20 -19.18 3.39 40.77
CA ALA A 20 -18.21 3.23 39.70
C ALA A 20 -17.14 2.23 40.16
N VAL A 21 -17.08 1.08 39.51
CA VAL A 21 -15.95 0.15 39.59
C VAL A 21 -15.19 0.28 38.27
N PRO A 22 -13.89 0.61 38.28
CA PRO A 22 -13.09 0.63 37.07
C PRO A 22 -13.01 -0.80 36.52
N TYR A 23 -13.50 -1.02 35.32
CA TYR A 23 -13.41 -2.30 34.64
C TYR A 23 -12.02 -2.39 34.00
N GLU A 24 -11.07 -3.01 34.70
CA GLU A 24 -9.84 -3.52 34.08
C GLU A 24 -10.22 -4.72 33.20
N GLN A 25 -10.31 -4.51 31.88
CA GLN A 25 -10.38 -5.60 30.92
C GLN A 25 -9.01 -6.24 30.76
N THR A 26 -8.89 -7.47 31.26
CA THR A 26 -7.79 -8.36 30.89
C THR A 26 -8.18 -9.01 29.56
N PRO A 27 -7.30 -9.06 28.53
CA PRO A 27 -7.59 -9.80 27.31
C PRO A 27 -7.82 -11.27 27.63
N LEU A 28 -8.96 -11.83 27.19
CA LEU A 28 -9.18 -13.28 27.25
C LEU A 28 -8.21 -13.95 26.28
N ALA A 29 -7.35 -14.81 26.84
CA ALA A 29 -6.30 -15.53 26.13
C ALA A 29 -6.86 -16.44 25.02
N ASP A 30 -6.07 -16.55 23.94
CA ASP A 30 -6.25 -17.44 22.79
C ASP A 30 -6.56 -18.89 23.23
N GLN A 31 -7.78 -19.34 22.98
CA GLN A 31 -8.08 -20.76 22.88
C GLN A 31 -8.17 -21.13 21.40
N VAL A 32 -7.07 -21.63 20.85
CA VAL A 32 -7.08 -22.37 19.58
C VAL A 32 -7.86 -23.67 19.79
N PRO A 33 -9.01 -23.91 19.15
CA PRO A 33 -9.74 -25.14 19.34
C PRO A 33 -9.08 -26.27 18.54
N SER A 34 -8.63 -27.30 19.25
CA SER A 34 -8.20 -28.56 18.66
C SER A 34 -9.39 -29.32 18.06
N GLY A 35 -9.32 -29.62 16.76
CA GLY A 35 -9.87 -30.85 16.18
C GLY A 35 -11.38 -30.94 15.95
N LYS A 36 -11.83 -30.48 14.78
CA LYS A 36 -12.82 -31.06 13.84
C LYS A 36 -12.91 -30.07 12.68
N SER A 37 -12.83 -30.54 11.43
CA SER A 37 -12.71 -29.71 10.20
C SER A 37 -13.63 -28.47 10.27
N PRO A 38 -13.10 -27.25 10.47
CA PRO A 38 -13.95 -26.11 10.75
C PRO A 38 -14.49 -25.56 9.42
N LEU A 39 -15.77 -25.21 9.40
CA LEU A 39 -16.32 -24.32 8.38
C LEU A 39 -15.44 -23.06 8.29
N PRO A 40 -15.30 -22.41 7.12
CA PRO A 40 -14.53 -21.19 7.01
C PRO A 40 -15.00 -20.16 8.05
N GLN A 41 -14.07 -19.68 8.87
CA GLN A 41 -14.32 -18.67 9.88
C GLN A 41 -13.85 -17.30 9.40
N TYR A 42 -14.60 -16.27 9.78
CA TYR A 42 -14.37 -14.87 9.48
C TYR A 42 -14.10 -14.11 10.78
N LEU A 43 -13.12 -13.23 10.80
CA LEU A 43 -12.89 -12.32 11.91
C LEU A 43 -13.67 -11.04 11.64
N ILE A 44 -14.69 -10.78 12.46
CA ILE A 44 -15.44 -9.53 12.41
C ILE A 44 -15.08 -8.63 13.58
N GLU A 45 -15.32 -7.33 13.41
CA GLU A 45 -15.20 -6.32 14.46
C GLU A 45 -16.56 -5.62 14.66
N LEU A 46 -17.09 -5.69 15.90
CA LEU A 46 -18.42 -5.22 16.28
C LEU A 46 -18.41 -3.81 16.91
N ALA A 47 -17.25 -3.41 17.43
CA ALA A 47 -16.94 -2.09 17.95
C ALA A 47 -15.43 -1.90 17.88
N PRO A 48 -14.88 -0.68 18.01
CA PRO A 48 -13.43 -0.48 18.02
C PRO A 48 -12.71 -1.46 18.95
N TYR A 49 -11.85 -2.32 18.38
CA TYR A 49 -11.09 -3.37 19.06
C TYR A 49 -11.88 -4.56 19.62
N ASP A 50 -13.19 -4.63 19.43
CA ASP A 50 -14.04 -5.75 19.83
C ASP A 50 -14.24 -6.73 18.66
N THR A 51 -13.41 -7.77 18.63
CA THR A 51 -13.37 -8.72 17.51
C THR A 51 -13.89 -10.11 17.91
N ARG A 52 -14.53 -10.78 16.95
CA ARG A 52 -15.10 -12.12 17.14
C ARG A 52 -14.88 -12.96 15.87
N TRP A 53 -14.40 -14.19 16.05
CA TRP A 53 -14.44 -15.20 14.99
C TRP A 53 -15.86 -15.75 14.87
N VAL A 54 -16.40 -15.73 13.66
CA VAL A 54 -17.76 -16.16 13.34
C VAL A 54 -17.77 -17.04 12.10
N THR A 55 -18.74 -17.94 11.96
CA THR A 55 -19.01 -18.61 10.67
C THR A 55 -19.76 -17.68 9.72
N GLU A 56 -19.89 -18.08 8.45
CA GLU A 56 -20.71 -17.33 7.49
C GLU A 56 -22.17 -17.24 7.96
N GLU A 57 -22.71 -18.30 8.56
CA GLU A 57 -24.06 -18.31 9.13
C GLU A 57 -24.20 -17.31 10.30
N GLU A 58 -23.22 -17.24 11.20
CA GLU A 58 -23.23 -16.30 12.31
C GLU A 58 -23.14 -14.83 11.82
N LYS A 59 -22.43 -14.54 10.72
CA LYS A 59 -22.48 -13.20 10.09
C LYS A 59 -23.89 -12.85 9.64
N TRP A 60 -24.61 -13.80 9.07
CA TRP A 60 -25.98 -13.59 8.61
C TRP A 60 -26.96 -13.43 9.77
N GLU A 61 -26.80 -14.19 10.85
CA GLU A 61 -27.59 -13.99 12.08
C GLU A 61 -27.39 -12.58 12.64
N LEU A 62 -26.15 -12.08 12.68
CA LEU A 62 -25.86 -10.71 13.11
C LEU A 62 -26.53 -9.66 12.22
N LYS A 63 -26.45 -9.81 10.88
CA LYS A 63 -27.14 -8.89 9.96
C LYS A 63 -28.66 -8.93 10.12
N LEU A 64 -29.26 -10.12 10.32
CA LEU A 64 -30.70 -10.27 10.58
C LEU A 64 -31.13 -9.62 11.89
N ASP A 65 -30.26 -9.62 12.90
CA ASP A 65 -30.48 -8.94 14.18
C ASP A 65 -30.18 -7.42 14.12
N GLY A 66 -29.80 -6.88 12.95
CA GLY A 66 -29.47 -5.47 12.74
C GLY A 66 -28.13 -5.05 13.36
N VAL A 67 -27.21 -5.99 13.54
CA VAL A 67 -25.88 -5.75 14.10
C VAL A 67 -24.88 -5.49 12.98
N ASN A 68 -24.38 -4.27 12.93
CA ASN A 68 -23.34 -3.84 11.99
C ASN A 68 -21.96 -4.37 12.43
N PHE A 69 -21.12 -4.71 11.44
CA PHE A 69 -19.76 -5.17 11.68
C PHE A 69 -18.85 -4.87 10.49
N ILE A 70 -17.55 -4.81 10.76
CA ILE A 70 -16.52 -4.82 9.73
C ILE A 70 -15.94 -6.22 9.63
N ASP A 71 -15.86 -6.80 8.43
CA ASP A 71 -15.11 -8.04 8.23
C ASP A 71 -13.63 -7.72 8.02
N ILE A 72 -12.80 -8.09 9.01
CA ILE A 72 -11.35 -7.83 9.06
C ILE A 72 -10.54 -9.11 8.85
N THR A 73 -11.16 -10.15 8.28
CA THR A 73 -10.53 -11.47 8.08
C THR A 73 -9.23 -11.38 7.29
N GLU A 74 -9.24 -10.62 6.19
CA GLU A 74 -8.06 -10.46 5.35
C GLU A 74 -7.01 -9.54 5.99
N GLU A 75 -7.43 -8.52 6.76
CA GLU A 75 -6.50 -7.68 7.55
C GLU A 75 -5.75 -8.51 8.60
N SER A 76 -6.45 -9.40 9.30
CA SER A 76 -5.86 -10.29 10.30
C SER A 76 -4.88 -11.29 9.69
N LYS A 77 -5.21 -11.87 8.53
CA LYS A 77 -4.30 -12.80 7.82
C LYS A 77 -3.03 -12.12 7.33
N ALA A 78 -3.10 -10.84 6.99
CA ALA A 78 -1.96 -10.03 6.56
C ALA A 78 -1.06 -9.55 7.72
N GLY A 79 -1.33 -9.94 8.97
CA GLY A 79 -0.55 -9.54 10.15
C GLY A 79 -0.80 -8.09 10.61
N PHE A 80 -1.83 -7.43 10.07
CA PHE A 80 -2.28 -6.12 10.53
C PHE A 80 -3.25 -6.31 11.70
N TYR A 81 -2.82 -5.99 12.93
CA TYR A 81 -3.75 -5.84 14.05
C TYR A 81 -4.59 -4.56 13.87
N PRO A 82 -5.88 -4.55 14.28
CA PRO A 82 -6.75 -3.39 14.15
C PRO A 82 -6.13 -2.20 14.88
N LYS A 83 -5.57 -1.26 14.12
CA LYS A 83 -5.05 0.02 14.61
C LYS A 83 -5.88 1.11 13.98
N PHE A 84 -6.70 1.78 14.78
CA PHE A 84 -7.25 3.08 14.39
C PHE A 84 -6.11 4.05 14.14
N PHE A 85 -6.00 4.52 12.91
CA PHE A 85 -5.03 5.54 12.58
C PHE A 85 -5.53 6.90 13.07
N LYS A 86 -4.64 7.69 13.67
CA LYS A 86 -4.98 9.03 14.10
C LYS A 86 -5.33 9.89 12.88
N SER A 87 -6.55 10.43 12.85
CA SER A 87 -7.01 11.37 11.81
C SER A 87 -6.02 12.53 11.67
N ASN A 88 -5.69 12.86 10.42
CA ASN A 88 -4.97 14.09 10.10
C ASN A 88 -5.93 15.28 10.26
N ALA A 89 -5.58 16.25 11.10
CA ALA A 89 -6.40 17.44 11.27
C ALA A 89 -6.45 18.26 9.97
N VAL A 90 -7.62 18.31 9.34
CA VAL A 90 -7.90 19.13 8.15
C VAL A 90 -8.76 20.33 8.56
N GLN A 91 -8.46 21.49 8.00
CA GLN A 91 -9.28 22.69 8.15
C GLN A 91 -10.11 22.89 6.88
N TYR A 92 -11.42 23.00 7.05
CA TYR A 92 -12.35 23.22 5.95
C TYR A 92 -12.74 24.71 5.85
N PRO A 93 -13.09 25.19 4.65
CA PRO A 93 -13.54 26.56 4.45
C PRO A 93 -14.76 26.88 5.31
N THR A 94 -14.74 28.02 5.98
CA THR A 94 -15.89 28.56 6.75
C THR A 94 -16.73 29.54 5.92
N LYS A 95 -16.33 29.79 4.68
CA LYS A 95 -17.01 30.65 3.71
C LYS A 95 -16.94 29.99 2.35
N PHE A 96 -18.07 29.97 1.66
CA PHE A 96 -18.19 29.43 0.32
C PHE A 96 -17.82 30.48 -0.73
N ALA A 97 -16.88 30.13 -1.61
CA ALA A 97 -16.31 31.05 -2.58
C ALA A 97 -16.90 30.87 -3.99
N HIS A 98 -17.59 29.76 -4.24
CA HIS A 98 -17.99 29.33 -5.57
C HIS A 98 -19.52 29.25 -5.76
N ASN A 99 -20.28 29.96 -4.92
CA ASN A 99 -21.75 29.98 -4.92
C ASN A 99 -22.36 30.15 -6.31
N ASP A 100 -21.93 31.16 -7.08
CA ASP A 100 -22.51 31.46 -8.39
C ASP A 100 -22.28 30.32 -9.39
N THR A 101 -21.07 29.76 -9.40
CA THR A 101 -20.72 28.63 -10.28
C THR A 101 -21.51 27.38 -9.90
N ILE A 102 -21.55 27.04 -8.61
CA ILE A 102 -22.26 25.86 -8.09
C ILE A 102 -23.77 25.98 -8.37
N ASN A 103 -24.37 27.15 -8.10
CA ASN A 103 -25.78 27.41 -8.40
C ASN A 103 -26.10 27.38 -9.90
N SER A 104 -25.13 27.70 -10.76
CA SER A 104 -25.29 27.56 -12.20
C SER A 104 -25.16 26.10 -12.65
N LEU A 105 -24.18 25.36 -12.11
CA LEU A 105 -23.97 23.94 -12.43
C LEU A 105 -25.14 23.09 -11.93
N SER A 106 -25.64 23.33 -10.72
CA SER A 106 -26.72 22.56 -10.09
C SER A 106 -28.03 22.57 -10.87
N LYS A 107 -28.27 23.59 -11.71
CA LYS A 107 -29.41 23.63 -12.65
C LYS A 107 -29.36 22.53 -13.71
N ASN A 108 -28.20 21.94 -13.94
CA ASN A 108 -28.02 20.84 -14.88
C ASN A 108 -28.26 19.47 -14.24
N LEU A 109 -28.38 19.37 -12.91
CA LEU A 109 -28.76 18.12 -12.25
C LEU A 109 -30.16 17.70 -12.71
N ASN A 110 -30.31 16.42 -13.06
CA ASN A 110 -31.48 15.93 -13.78
C ASN A 110 -32.07 14.66 -13.14
N LYS A 111 -33.24 14.81 -12.53
CA LYS A 111 -34.01 13.72 -11.92
C LYS A 111 -34.36 12.59 -12.91
N THR A 112 -34.57 12.92 -14.19
CA THR A 112 -34.88 11.92 -15.22
C THR A 112 -33.67 11.03 -15.49
N ASN A 113 -32.45 11.59 -15.51
CA ASN A 113 -31.23 10.77 -15.67
C ASN A 113 -31.07 9.83 -14.48
N MET A 114 -31.21 10.36 -13.26
CA MET A 114 -31.14 9.56 -12.03
C MET A 114 -32.17 8.43 -12.06
N ARG A 115 -33.43 8.74 -12.44
CA ARG A 115 -34.49 7.74 -12.56
C ARG A 115 -34.20 6.66 -13.60
N ASN A 116 -33.80 7.05 -14.81
CA ASN A 116 -33.50 6.09 -15.87
C ASN A 116 -32.34 5.17 -15.49
N ASN A 117 -31.29 5.72 -14.89
CA ASN A 117 -30.16 4.93 -14.41
C ASN A 117 -30.58 3.99 -13.28
N LEU A 118 -31.42 4.46 -12.35
CA LEU A 118 -31.89 3.63 -11.23
C LEU A 118 -32.82 2.51 -11.72
N GLU A 119 -33.71 2.80 -12.67
CA GLU A 119 -34.58 1.81 -13.30
C GLU A 119 -33.77 0.69 -13.97
N HIS A 120 -32.64 1.02 -14.61
CA HIS A 120 -31.74 0.00 -15.14
C HIS A 120 -30.99 -0.73 -14.02
N PHE A 121 -30.42 0.00 -13.07
CA PHE A 121 -29.58 -0.55 -12.01
C PHE A 121 -30.34 -1.48 -11.04
N THR A 122 -31.64 -1.24 -10.86
CA THR A 122 -32.56 -2.10 -10.08
C THR A 122 -33.20 -3.21 -10.92
N SER A 123 -32.94 -3.25 -12.23
CA SER A 123 -33.46 -4.31 -13.11
C SER A 123 -32.62 -5.60 -13.06
N PHE A 124 -31.37 -5.52 -12.59
CA PHE A 124 -30.59 -6.71 -12.25
C PHE A 124 -31.28 -7.48 -11.13
N HIS A 125 -31.32 -8.81 -11.21
CA HIS A 125 -32.02 -9.64 -10.23
C HIS A 125 -31.52 -9.37 -8.80
N THR A 126 -30.21 -9.23 -8.65
CA THR A 126 -29.53 -8.81 -7.43
C THR A 126 -28.21 -8.16 -7.84
N ARG A 127 -27.61 -7.33 -6.99
CA ARG A 127 -26.22 -6.85 -7.18
C ARG A 127 -25.26 -7.43 -6.15
N TYR A 128 -25.65 -8.55 -5.54
CA TYR A 128 -24.85 -9.24 -4.53
C TYR A 128 -23.44 -9.52 -5.04
N TYR A 129 -22.43 -9.13 -4.26
CA TYR A 129 -21.04 -9.06 -4.69
C TYR A 129 -20.40 -10.40 -5.11
N LYS A 130 -20.96 -11.54 -4.66
CA LYS A 130 -20.53 -12.90 -5.08
C LYS A 130 -21.33 -13.45 -6.28
N SER A 131 -22.29 -12.71 -6.82
CA SER A 131 -23.17 -13.16 -7.91
C SER A 131 -22.66 -12.69 -9.27
N GLU A 132 -23.01 -13.43 -10.33
CA GLU A 132 -22.74 -13.00 -11.71
C GLU A 132 -23.43 -11.66 -12.02
N TYR A 133 -24.67 -11.48 -11.56
CA TYR A 133 -25.39 -10.21 -11.69
C TYR A 133 -24.67 -9.04 -11.02
N GLY A 134 -23.97 -9.27 -9.91
CA GLY A 134 -23.13 -8.25 -9.28
C GLY A 134 -21.97 -7.80 -10.18
N VAL A 135 -21.37 -8.72 -10.93
CA VAL A 135 -20.31 -8.38 -11.92
C VAL A 135 -20.90 -7.66 -13.13
N GLU A 136 -22.07 -8.08 -13.59
CA GLU A 136 -22.80 -7.45 -14.70
C GLU A 136 -23.19 -6.00 -14.34
N SER A 137 -23.76 -5.78 -13.15
CA SER A 137 -24.18 -4.45 -12.69
C SER A 137 -22.98 -3.51 -12.51
N ALA A 138 -21.86 -4.00 -11.96
CA ALA A 138 -20.62 -3.23 -11.83
C ALA A 138 -20.02 -2.90 -13.20
N THR A 139 -20.11 -3.82 -14.17
CA THR A 139 -19.66 -3.58 -15.54
C THR A 139 -20.51 -2.52 -16.23
N TRP A 140 -21.84 -2.62 -16.12
CA TRP A 140 -22.73 -1.59 -16.66
C TRP A 140 -22.44 -0.20 -16.06
N LEU A 141 -22.27 -0.13 -14.74
CA LEU A 141 -21.98 1.12 -14.04
C LEU A 141 -20.63 1.71 -14.48
N TYR A 142 -19.59 0.87 -14.58
CA TYR A 142 -18.28 1.27 -15.11
C TYR A 142 -18.38 1.86 -16.52
N ASP A 143 -19.21 1.28 -17.38
CA ASP A 143 -19.40 1.77 -18.74
C ASP A 143 -20.10 3.14 -18.73
N GLN A 144 -21.12 3.35 -17.88
CA GLN A 144 -21.76 4.67 -17.73
C GLN A 144 -20.75 5.74 -17.27
N ILE A 145 -19.94 5.42 -16.28
CA ILE A 145 -18.92 6.32 -15.72
C ILE A 145 -17.86 6.64 -16.79
N SER A 146 -17.38 5.60 -17.48
CA SER A 146 -16.40 5.73 -18.56
C SER A 146 -16.91 6.62 -19.69
N ASP A 147 -18.18 6.47 -20.07
CA ASP A 147 -18.79 7.28 -21.13
C ASP A 147 -18.97 8.74 -20.70
N ILE A 148 -19.33 9.00 -19.45
CA ILE A 148 -19.39 10.36 -18.89
C ILE A 148 -18.00 11.04 -18.92
N VAL A 149 -16.95 10.34 -18.46
CA VAL A 149 -15.58 10.88 -18.43
C VAL A 149 -15.01 11.09 -19.83
N LYS A 150 -15.29 10.19 -20.77
CA LYS A 150 -14.86 10.32 -22.17
C LYS A 150 -15.61 11.44 -22.90
N SER A 151 -16.93 11.48 -22.80
CA SER A 151 -17.78 12.43 -23.55
C SER A 151 -17.64 13.87 -23.07
N SER A 152 -17.27 14.09 -21.81
CA SER A 152 -16.95 15.42 -21.28
C SER A 152 -15.61 15.98 -21.77
N GLY A 153 -14.74 15.15 -22.34
CA GLY A 153 -13.37 15.53 -22.71
C GLY A 153 -12.38 15.56 -21.53
N ALA A 154 -12.83 15.19 -20.32
CA ALA A 154 -11.96 15.13 -19.14
C ALA A 154 -10.85 14.07 -19.29
N ALA A 155 -11.13 12.95 -19.98
CA ALA A 155 -10.13 11.93 -20.28
C ALA A 155 -8.92 12.48 -21.04
N ALA A 156 -9.13 13.44 -21.96
CA ALA A 156 -8.04 14.08 -22.70
C ALA A 156 -7.13 14.96 -21.81
N ASN A 157 -7.58 15.26 -20.60
CA ASN A 157 -6.86 16.06 -19.59
C ASN A 157 -6.49 15.21 -18.36
N GLY A 158 -6.40 13.88 -18.53
CA GLY A 158 -5.85 12.98 -17.52
C GLY A 158 -6.88 12.41 -16.53
N ALA A 159 -8.19 12.63 -16.72
CA ALA A 159 -9.19 11.92 -15.92
C ALA A 159 -9.20 10.42 -16.26
N THR A 160 -9.22 9.56 -15.24
CA THR A 160 -9.22 8.09 -15.38
C THR A 160 -10.46 7.46 -14.77
N VAL A 161 -10.80 6.25 -15.25
CA VAL A 161 -11.81 5.38 -14.64
C VAL A 161 -11.17 4.01 -14.49
N GLU A 162 -11.04 3.53 -13.26
CA GLU A 162 -10.28 2.35 -12.90
C GLU A 162 -11.17 1.30 -12.24
N LYS A 163 -10.94 0.04 -12.59
CA LYS A 163 -11.51 -1.12 -11.89
C LYS A 163 -10.56 -1.54 -10.78
N PHE A 164 -10.96 -1.37 -9.54
CA PHE A 164 -10.26 -1.91 -8.38
C PHE A 164 -10.72 -3.36 -8.16
N ALA A 165 -9.86 -4.31 -8.51
CA ALA A 165 -10.19 -5.73 -8.52
C ALA A 165 -10.26 -6.32 -7.10
N HIS A 166 -11.23 -7.24 -6.91
CA HIS A 166 -11.42 -7.99 -5.67
C HIS A 166 -11.49 -9.50 -5.95
N SER A 167 -11.21 -10.32 -4.93
CA SER A 167 -11.18 -11.78 -5.06
C SER A 167 -12.56 -12.43 -5.28
N TRP A 168 -13.65 -11.70 -5.05
CA TRP A 168 -15.03 -12.15 -5.21
C TRP A 168 -15.65 -11.80 -6.57
N GLY A 169 -14.89 -11.21 -7.48
CA GLY A 169 -15.32 -10.95 -8.87
C GLY A 169 -15.89 -9.55 -9.10
N GLN A 170 -16.89 -9.11 -8.32
CA GLN A 170 -17.39 -7.73 -8.44
C GLN A 170 -16.28 -6.76 -8.01
N PHE A 171 -15.90 -5.84 -8.91
CA PHE A 171 -14.83 -4.85 -8.70
C PHE A 171 -15.42 -3.53 -8.19
N SER A 172 -14.65 -2.73 -7.43
CA SER A 172 -15.02 -1.34 -7.15
C SER A 172 -14.60 -0.43 -8.30
N THR A 173 -15.35 0.65 -8.56
CA THR A 173 -15.00 1.62 -9.62
C THR A 173 -14.50 2.92 -9.00
N ILE A 174 -13.38 3.43 -9.49
CA ILE A 174 -12.80 4.72 -9.09
C ILE A 174 -12.69 5.61 -10.32
N ALA A 175 -13.46 6.70 -10.36
CA ALA A 175 -13.27 7.75 -11.35
C ALA A 175 -12.44 8.88 -10.73
N ARG A 176 -11.30 9.21 -11.34
CA ARG A 176 -10.34 10.20 -10.83
C ARG A 176 -10.25 11.37 -11.79
N ILE A 177 -10.45 12.58 -11.26
CA ILE A 177 -10.33 13.84 -11.99
C ILE A 177 -9.13 14.59 -11.40
N PRO A 178 -7.99 14.66 -12.10
CA PRO A 178 -6.76 15.19 -11.54
C PRO A 178 -6.87 16.68 -11.24
N GLY A 179 -6.41 17.06 -10.04
CA GLY A 179 -6.15 18.45 -9.69
C GLY A 179 -4.65 18.76 -9.76
N LYS A 180 -4.27 19.97 -9.32
CA LYS A 180 -2.87 20.43 -9.25
C LYS A 180 -2.07 19.76 -8.13
N THR A 181 -2.74 19.13 -7.16
CA THR A 181 -2.11 18.44 -6.02
C THR A 181 -2.66 17.02 -5.87
N ASN A 182 -1.93 16.19 -5.12
CA ASN A 182 -2.40 14.86 -4.72
C ASN A 182 -3.36 14.90 -3.51
N GLN A 183 -3.72 16.09 -3.00
CA GLN A 183 -4.75 16.26 -1.99
C GLN A 183 -6.09 15.86 -2.61
N THR A 184 -6.73 14.86 -2.02
CA THR A 184 -7.83 14.14 -2.67
C THR A 184 -9.14 14.32 -1.91
N VAL A 185 -10.19 14.66 -2.64
CA VAL A 185 -11.58 14.75 -2.17
C VAL A 185 -12.34 13.58 -2.77
N VAL A 186 -12.96 12.75 -1.93
CA VAL A 186 -13.64 11.52 -2.34
C VAL A 186 -15.14 11.66 -2.10
N LEU A 187 -15.94 11.36 -3.12
CA LEU A 187 -17.38 11.04 -3.00
C LEU A 187 -17.55 9.53 -3.16
N GLY A 188 -18.25 8.89 -2.23
CA GLY A 188 -18.44 7.43 -2.23
C GLY A 188 -19.92 7.04 -2.14
N ALA A 189 -20.23 5.88 -2.72
CA ALA A 189 -21.47 5.13 -2.59
C ALA A 189 -21.14 3.63 -2.77
N HIS A 190 -21.98 2.70 -2.34
CA HIS A 190 -21.79 1.29 -2.68
C HIS A 190 -22.73 0.83 -3.78
N GLN A 191 -22.27 -0.15 -4.56
CA GLN A 191 -22.97 -0.57 -5.78
C GLN A 191 -23.66 -1.93 -5.62
N ASP A 192 -23.30 -2.71 -4.60
CA ASP A 192 -23.93 -3.99 -4.33
C ASP A 192 -25.30 -3.84 -3.67
N SER A 193 -26.02 -4.96 -3.55
CA SER A 193 -27.26 -5.07 -2.81
C SER A 193 -27.39 -6.48 -2.27
N ILE A 194 -28.16 -6.66 -1.19
CA ILE A 194 -28.38 -7.97 -0.60
C ILE A 194 -29.86 -8.27 -0.36
N ASN A 195 -30.18 -9.57 -0.28
CA ASN A 195 -31.40 -10.05 0.33
C ASN A 195 -31.04 -10.89 1.56
N LEU A 196 -31.39 -10.47 2.77
CA LEU A 196 -30.94 -11.14 4.01
C LEU A 196 -31.45 -12.57 4.18
N PHE A 197 -32.52 -12.97 3.50
CA PHE A 197 -33.06 -14.34 3.65
C PHE A 197 -32.30 -15.37 2.80
N LEU A 198 -31.94 -15.02 1.55
CA LEU A 198 -31.14 -15.86 0.66
C LEU A 198 -30.35 -14.97 -0.34
N PRO A 199 -29.19 -14.43 0.07
CA PRO A 199 -28.44 -13.41 -0.67
C PRO A 199 -28.12 -13.74 -2.13
N SER A 200 -27.95 -15.03 -2.45
CA SER A 200 -27.59 -15.50 -3.80
C SER A 200 -28.76 -16.03 -4.62
N ILE A 201 -29.98 -16.08 -4.06
CA ILE A 201 -31.14 -16.71 -4.71
C ILE A 201 -32.28 -15.71 -4.89
N LEU A 202 -32.62 -14.96 -3.84
CA LEU A 202 -33.71 -14.00 -3.88
C LEU A 202 -33.29 -12.71 -4.57
N ALA A 203 -34.27 -12.04 -5.16
CA ALA A 203 -34.02 -10.74 -5.77
C ALA A 203 -33.70 -9.71 -4.69
N ALA A 204 -32.83 -8.76 -5.05
CA ALA A 204 -32.47 -7.61 -4.23
C ALA A 204 -32.38 -6.39 -5.16
N PRO A 205 -33.51 -5.75 -5.48
CA PRO A 205 -33.49 -4.60 -6.37
C PRO A 205 -32.64 -3.46 -5.80
N GLY A 206 -32.56 -3.30 -4.47
CA GLY A 206 -31.65 -2.36 -3.82
C GLY A 206 -31.84 -0.94 -4.33
N ALA A 207 -33.08 -0.46 -4.35
CA ALA A 207 -33.40 0.81 -5.00
C ALA A 207 -32.93 1.98 -4.16
N ASP A 208 -33.22 1.96 -2.86
CA ASP A 208 -32.69 2.92 -1.91
C ASP A 208 -31.26 2.56 -1.51
N ASP A 209 -31.04 1.27 -1.21
CA ASP A 209 -29.81 0.72 -0.61
C ASP A 209 -29.02 -0.17 -1.61
N ASP A 210 -27.94 0.34 -2.23
CA ASP A 210 -27.61 1.76 -2.38
C ASP A 210 -27.68 2.20 -3.84
N GLY A 211 -28.74 1.76 -4.51
CA GLY A 211 -29.05 2.23 -5.86
C GLY A 211 -29.18 3.74 -5.89
N SER A 212 -29.79 4.34 -4.86
CA SER A 212 -30.07 5.76 -4.79
C SER A 212 -28.80 6.61 -4.64
N GLY A 213 -27.87 6.26 -3.73
CA GLY A 213 -26.59 6.92 -3.57
C GLY A 213 -25.70 6.75 -4.80
N THR A 214 -25.66 5.53 -5.36
CA THR A 214 -24.94 5.22 -6.61
C THR A 214 -25.33 6.15 -7.76
N VAL A 215 -26.63 6.32 -8.04
CA VAL A 215 -27.07 7.18 -9.16
C VAL A 215 -27.00 8.67 -8.83
N THR A 216 -27.07 9.02 -7.53
CA THR A 216 -26.84 10.39 -7.05
C THR A 216 -25.44 10.85 -7.37
N ILE A 217 -24.41 10.09 -6.96
CA ILE A 217 -23.01 10.49 -7.23
C ILE A 217 -22.64 10.36 -8.72
N LEU A 218 -23.32 9.49 -9.48
CA LEU A 218 -23.18 9.40 -10.94
C LEU A 218 -23.68 10.67 -11.65
N GLU A 219 -24.83 11.20 -11.24
CA GLU A 219 -25.37 12.45 -11.79
C GLU A 219 -24.54 13.67 -11.37
N VAL A 220 -23.95 13.63 -10.17
CA VAL A 220 -22.98 14.64 -9.70
C VAL A 220 -21.72 14.61 -10.56
N LEU A 221 -21.12 13.44 -10.83
CA LEU A 221 -19.97 13.31 -11.72
C LEU A 221 -20.28 13.92 -13.10
N ARG A 222 -21.41 13.54 -13.71
CA ARG A 222 -21.85 14.07 -15.01
C ARG A 222 -21.97 15.59 -15.00
N THR A 223 -22.52 16.15 -13.93
CA THR A 223 -22.76 17.60 -13.81
C THR A 223 -21.47 18.37 -13.50
N LEU A 224 -20.60 17.83 -12.64
CA LEU A 224 -19.30 18.40 -12.31
C LEU A 224 -18.42 18.54 -13.57
N LEU A 225 -18.47 17.55 -14.46
CA LEU A 225 -17.72 17.56 -15.72
C LEU A 225 -18.32 18.46 -16.82
N LEU A 226 -19.35 19.26 -16.50
CA LEU A 226 -19.74 20.40 -17.33
C LEU A 226 -18.92 21.66 -17.01
N ALA A 227 -18.20 21.68 -15.88
CA ALA A 227 -17.38 22.81 -15.46
C ALA A 227 -16.06 22.84 -16.25
N PRO A 228 -15.82 23.84 -17.12
CA PRO A 228 -14.66 23.84 -18.03
C PRO A 228 -13.31 23.85 -17.30
N ASP A 229 -13.27 24.48 -16.12
CA ASP A 229 -12.13 24.53 -15.23
C ASP A 229 -11.79 23.17 -14.61
N ILE A 230 -12.80 22.39 -14.21
CA ILE A 230 -12.59 21.02 -13.72
C ILE A 230 -12.10 20.11 -14.87
N VAL A 231 -12.77 20.17 -16.03
CA VAL A 231 -12.41 19.36 -17.21
C VAL A 231 -11.00 19.66 -17.70
N ALA A 232 -10.55 20.91 -17.60
CA ALA A 232 -9.21 21.32 -17.98
C ALA A 232 -8.13 21.04 -16.91
N GLY A 233 -8.47 20.38 -15.80
CA GLY A 233 -7.53 20.07 -14.71
C GLY A 233 -7.06 21.29 -13.91
N ASN A 234 -7.85 22.37 -13.87
CA ASN A 234 -7.48 23.61 -13.17
C ASN A 234 -7.80 23.61 -11.67
N ALA A 235 -8.54 22.60 -11.20
CA ALA A 235 -8.79 22.36 -9.78
C ALA A 235 -7.49 22.31 -8.97
N THR A 236 -7.53 22.79 -7.73
CA THR A 236 -6.36 22.70 -6.84
C THR A 236 -6.17 21.26 -6.35
N ASN A 237 -7.28 20.62 -5.97
CA ASN A 237 -7.31 19.30 -5.36
C ASN A 237 -7.86 18.28 -6.35
N THR A 238 -7.37 17.05 -6.25
CA THR A 238 -7.88 15.92 -7.04
C THR A 238 -9.24 15.49 -6.49
N ILE A 239 -10.18 15.18 -7.39
CA ILE A 239 -11.53 14.73 -7.04
C ILE A 239 -11.67 13.28 -7.48
N GLU A 240 -12.20 12.43 -6.60
CA GLU A 240 -12.49 11.03 -6.89
C GLU A 240 -13.94 10.69 -6.58
N PHE A 241 -14.52 9.83 -7.42
CA PHE A 241 -15.83 9.22 -7.22
C PHE A 241 -15.67 7.72 -7.12
N HIS A 242 -16.14 7.13 -6.03
CA HIS A 242 -15.99 5.73 -5.70
C HIS A 242 -17.35 5.03 -5.68
N TRP A 243 -17.41 3.87 -6.32
CA TRP A 243 -18.50 2.91 -6.19
C TRP A 243 -17.95 1.62 -5.61
N TYR A 244 -18.19 1.40 -4.32
CA TYR A 244 -17.63 0.29 -3.58
C TYR A 244 -18.38 -1.02 -3.89
N SER A 245 -17.66 -2.14 -3.79
CA SER A 245 -18.22 -3.48 -3.91
C SER A 245 -18.23 -4.11 -2.52
N ALA A 246 -19.19 -5.00 -2.26
CA ALA A 246 -19.21 -5.79 -1.05
C ALA A 246 -19.23 -4.95 0.24
N GLU A 247 -19.93 -3.82 0.23
CA GLU A 247 -20.34 -3.14 1.48
C GLU A 247 -21.11 -4.15 2.32
N GLU A 248 -22.02 -4.87 1.67
CA GLU A 248 -22.94 -5.80 2.30
C GLU A 248 -22.24 -7.06 2.83
N GLY A 249 -20.98 -7.27 2.45
CA GLY A 249 -20.11 -8.30 2.98
C GLY A 249 -19.45 -7.95 4.33
N GLY A 250 -19.63 -6.72 4.81
CA GLY A 250 -18.93 -6.14 5.96
C GLY A 250 -17.84 -5.15 5.53
N LEU A 251 -18.18 -4.19 4.67
CA LEU A 251 -17.32 -3.10 4.17
C LEU A 251 -16.06 -3.59 3.40
N LEU A 252 -16.14 -4.72 2.71
CA LEU A 252 -14.95 -5.39 2.16
C LEU A 252 -14.25 -4.56 1.07
N GLY A 253 -15.02 -3.97 0.15
CA GLY A 253 -14.43 -3.21 -0.97
C GLY A 253 -13.84 -1.88 -0.54
N SER A 254 -14.53 -1.09 0.29
CA SER A 254 -14.00 0.17 0.79
C SER A 254 -12.79 -0.04 1.71
N GLN A 255 -12.78 -1.09 2.53
CA GLN A 255 -11.58 -1.46 3.29
C GLN A 255 -10.39 -1.72 2.37
N ALA A 256 -10.56 -2.51 1.32
CA ALA A 256 -9.48 -2.79 0.38
C ALA A 256 -8.96 -1.53 -0.33
N VAL A 257 -9.87 -0.62 -0.73
CA VAL A 257 -9.51 0.67 -1.35
C VAL A 257 -8.73 1.55 -0.36
N PHE A 258 -9.25 1.79 0.84
CA PHE A 258 -8.59 2.69 1.80
C PHE A 258 -7.32 2.09 2.41
N SER A 259 -7.24 0.76 2.52
CA SER A 259 -5.99 0.05 2.84
C SER A 259 -4.93 0.30 1.76
N ASN A 260 -5.29 0.13 0.49
CA ASN A 260 -4.41 0.43 -0.63
C ASN A 260 -3.98 1.91 -0.65
N TYR A 261 -4.91 2.84 -0.42
CA TYR A 261 -4.61 4.27 -0.38
C TYR A 261 -3.62 4.60 0.73
N ARG A 262 -3.79 3.98 1.90
CA ARG A 262 -2.87 4.13 3.03
C ARG A 262 -1.48 3.58 2.71
N GLN A 263 -1.41 2.41 2.08
CA GLN A 263 -0.16 1.78 1.63
C GLN A 263 0.57 2.62 0.57
N ASN A 264 -0.18 3.35 -0.27
CA ASN A 264 0.34 4.19 -1.36
C ASN A 264 0.36 5.70 -1.03
N TYR A 265 0.23 6.08 0.24
CA TYR A 265 0.31 7.48 0.72
C TYR A 265 -0.63 8.46 -0.02
N ARG A 266 -1.81 7.99 -0.43
CA ARG A 266 -2.84 8.88 -0.96
C ARG A 266 -3.25 9.88 0.14
N ASP A 267 -3.18 11.17 -0.18
CA ASP A 267 -3.49 12.24 0.78
C ASP A 267 -4.98 12.62 0.71
N VAL A 268 -5.85 11.74 1.20
CA VAL A 268 -7.29 12.00 1.26
C VAL A 268 -7.58 13.03 2.33
N LYS A 269 -8.17 14.17 1.92
CA LYS A 269 -8.53 15.30 2.78
C LYS A 269 -9.97 15.28 3.21
N ALA A 270 -10.85 14.65 2.44
CA ALA A 270 -12.24 14.48 2.78
C ALA A 270 -12.81 13.29 2.02
N MET A 271 -13.58 12.46 2.69
CA MET A 271 -14.43 11.44 2.08
C MET A 271 -15.87 11.68 2.54
N LEU A 272 -16.79 11.79 1.59
CA LEU A 272 -18.22 11.88 1.88
C LEU A 272 -18.91 10.64 1.32
N GLN A 273 -19.54 9.87 2.20
CA GLN A 273 -20.42 8.76 1.82
C GLN A 273 -21.84 9.27 1.52
N GLN A 274 -22.41 8.79 0.42
CA GLN A 274 -23.84 8.82 0.11
C GLN A 274 -24.33 7.38 0.15
N ASP A 275 -25.24 7.08 1.07
CA ASP A 275 -25.82 5.75 1.23
C ASP A 275 -27.27 5.93 1.72
N MET A 276 -28.22 5.47 0.91
CA MET A 276 -29.65 5.75 0.99
C MET A 276 -29.98 7.26 0.95
N THR A 277 -30.49 7.70 -0.18
CA THR A 277 -30.70 9.12 -0.51
C THR A 277 -32.13 9.43 -0.95
N GLY A 278 -33.04 8.44 -0.86
CA GLY A 278 -34.31 8.48 -1.58
C GLY A 278 -35.57 8.40 -0.72
N PHE A 279 -35.56 7.76 0.44
CA PHE A 279 -36.77 7.50 1.20
C PHE A 279 -37.07 8.56 2.26
N VAL A 280 -38.22 9.21 2.11
CA VAL A 280 -38.69 10.28 3.00
C VAL A 280 -39.97 9.93 3.76
N GLN A 281 -40.67 8.86 3.34
CA GLN A 281 -42.02 8.58 3.81
C GLN A 281 -42.05 8.29 5.31
N GLY A 282 -41.05 7.61 5.87
CA GLY A 282 -40.95 7.35 7.30
C GLY A 282 -40.90 8.63 8.15
N THR A 283 -40.17 9.64 7.66
CA THR A 283 -40.07 10.96 8.30
C THR A 283 -41.40 11.72 8.22
N LEU A 284 -42.04 11.71 7.04
CA LEU A 284 -43.32 12.37 6.83
C LEU A 284 -44.46 11.72 7.65
N ASP A 285 -44.48 10.38 7.73
CA ASP A 285 -45.45 9.63 8.53
C ASP A 285 -45.28 9.90 10.03
N ALA A 286 -44.05 10.18 10.48
CA ALA A 286 -43.76 10.62 11.84
C ALA A 286 -44.15 12.09 12.12
N GLY A 287 -44.70 12.80 11.14
CA GLY A 287 -45.09 14.21 11.24
C GLY A 287 -43.90 15.17 11.36
N LYS A 288 -42.73 14.75 10.87
CA LYS A 288 -41.50 15.55 10.86
C LYS A 288 -41.35 16.29 9.54
N GLU A 289 -40.55 17.35 9.57
CA GLU A 289 -40.16 18.07 8.36
C GLU A 289 -39.17 17.24 7.55
N GLU A 290 -39.28 17.29 6.22
CA GLU A 290 -38.30 16.68 5.32
C GLU A 290 -36.92 17.30 5.54
N SER A 291 -35.91 16.48 5.76
CA SER A 291 -34.56 16.93 6.06
C SER A 291 -33.53 15.88 5.69
N VAL A 292 -32.34 16.32 5.31
CA VAL A 292 -31.19 15.43 5.08
C VAL A 292 -30.61 14.95 6.42
N GLY A 293 -30.39 13.66 6.60
CA GLY A 293 -29.75 13.09 7.79
C GLY A 293 -28.23 13.26 7.78
N VAL A 294 -27.65 13.90 8.79
CA VAL A 294 -26.19 14.03 8.96
C VAL A 294 -25.74 13.16 10.11
N ILE A 295 -24.87 12.19 9.83
CA ILE A 295 -24.34 11.27 10.84
C ILE A 295 -23.23 11.96 11.64
N VAL A 296 -23.29 11.82 12.96
CA VAL A 296 -22.38 12.51 13.90
C VAL A 296 -21.55 11.57 14.79
N ASP A 297 -21.75 10.26 14.69
CA ASP A 297 -20.91 9.24 15.32
C ASP A 297 -19.99 8.55 14.29
N PHE A 298 -18.78 8.19 14.71
CA PHE A 298 -17.75 7.53 13.86
C PHE A 298 -17.37 8.30 12.57
N VAL A 299 -17.41 9.64 12.63
CA VAL A 299 -17.05 10.56 11.54
C VAL A 299 -16.09 11.67 12.02
N ASP A 300 -15.47 12.38 11.09
CA ASP A 300 -14.62 13.54 11.36
C ASP A 300 -15.44 14.81 11.64
N ALA A 301 -15.39 15.32 12.87
CA ALA A 301 -16.24 16.43 13.29
C ALA A 301 -16.05 17.74 12.48
N PRO A 302 -14.82 18.19 12.15
CA PRO A 302 -14.62 19.33 11.25
C PRO A 302 -15.26 19.14 9.86
N LEU A 303 -15.11 17.96 9.26
CA LEU A 303 -15.72 17.64 7.97
C LEU A 303 -17.25 17.60 8.06
N THR A 304 -17.79 16.96 9.09
CA THR A 304 -19.24 16.93 9.34
C THR A 304 -19.81 18.34 9.54
N GLN A 305 -19.08 19.24 10.19
CA GLN A 305 -19.50 20.64 10.29
C GLN A 305 -19.52 21.33 8.92
N PHE A 306 -18.49 21.12 8.10
CA PHE A 306 -18.48 21.64 6.74
C PHE A 306 -19.67 21.14 5.91
N ILE A 307 -20.04 19.86 6.03
CA ILE A 307 -21.22 19.29 5.35
C ILE A 307 -22.52 19.98 5.80
N LYS A 308 -22.70 20.23 7.10
CA LYS A 308 -23.87 20.96 7.62
C LYS A 308 -23.96 22.37 7.04
N ASP A 309 -22.81 23.05 6.90
CA ASP A 309 -22.74 24.38 6.31
C ASP A 309 -23.06 24.32 4.80
N VAL A 310 -22.60 23.28 4.09
CA VAL A 310 -22.91 23.04 2.67
C VAL A 310 -24.42 22.82 2.47
N ILE A 311 -25.05 21.97 3.29
CA ILE A 311 -26.50 21.73 3.21
C ILE A 311 -27.25 23.04 3.42
N THR A 312 -26.89 23.79 4.46
CA THR A 312 -27.52 25.09 4.79
C THR A 312 -27.39 26.10 3.65
N GLN A 313 -26.29 26.07 2.89
CA GLN A 313 -26.04 27.01 1.80
C GLN A 313 -26.69 26.61 0.47
N TYR A 314 -26.74 25.31 0.15
CA TYR A 314 -27.02 24.84 -1.22
C TYR A 314 -28.28 23.97 -1.37
N CYS A 315 -28.82 23.44 -0.28
CA CYS A 315 -30.05 22.65 -0.30
C CYS A 315 -31.27 23.53 0.00
N ASP A 316 -32.43 23.08 -0.47
CA ASP A 316 -33.72 23.74 -0.21
C ASP A 316 -34.38 23.25 1.09
N ILE A 317 -33.88 22.14 1.64
CA ILE A 317 -34.36 21.49 2.87
C ILE A 317 -33.27 21.53 3.96
N PRO A 318 -33.65 21.52 5.25
CA PRO A 318 -32.69 21.52 6.35
C PRO A 318 -31.97 20.17 6.48
N PHE A 319 -30.98 20.12 7.38
CA PHE A 319 -30.44 18.86 7.87
C PHE A 319 -30.96 18.54 9.27
N VAL A 320 -30.86 17.27 9.65
CA VAL A 320 -31.05 16.78 11.01
C VAL A 320 -29.84 15.92 11.42
N GLU A 321 -29.33 16.12 12.64
CA GLU A 321 -28.24 15.29 13.17
C GLU A 321 -28.80 13.94 13.64
N THR A 322 -28.17 12.85 13.23
CA THR A 322 -28.56 11.48 13.59
C THR A 322 -27.34 10.60 13.82
N LYS A 323 -27.56 9.36 14.28
CA LYS A 323 -26.53 8.37 14.54
C LYS A 323 -26.91 7.04 13.91
N CYS A 324 -25.91 6.28 13.47
CA CYS A 324 -26.14 4.95 12.90
C CYS A 324 -25.27 3.84 13.50
N GLY A 325 -24.41 4.17 14.46
CA GLY A 325 -23.59 3.18 15.16
C GLY A 325 -22.31 2.80 14.43
N TYR A 326 -21.59 1.84 15.01
CA TYR A 326 -20.29 1.39 14.48
C TYR A 326 -20.47 0.65 13.15
N ALA A 327 -19.48 0.74 12.26
CA ALA A 327 -19.44 -0.01 11.00
C ALA A 327 -20.69 0.19 10.12
N CYS A 328 -21.24 1.40 10.13
CA CYS A 328 -22.53 1.68 9.54
C CYS A 328 -22.53 1.71 8.00
N SER A 329 -21.45 2.17 7.38
CA SER A 329 -21.27 2.18 5.92
C SER A 329 -19.79 2.47 5.58
N ASP A 330 -19.42 2.62 4.30
CA ASP A 330 -18.03 2.71 3.82
C ASP A 330 -17.20 3.87 4.37
N HIS A 331 -17.85 4.92 4.90
CA HIS A 331 -17.16 6.01 5.62
C HIS A 331 -16.35 5.49 6.81
N ALA A 332 -16.79 4.38 7.42
CA ALA A 332 -16.10 3.74 8.54
C ALA A 332 -14.72 3.19 8.10
N SER A 333 -14.61 2.67 6.87
CA SER A 333 -13.34 2.23 6.28
C SER A 333 -12.35 3.40 6.14
N ALA A 334 -12.80 4.54 5.60
CA ALA A 334 -11.95 5.73 5.49
C ALA A 334 -11.45 6.21 6.87
N SER A 335 -12.37 6.32 7.84
CA SER A 335 -12.05 6.70 9.22
C SER A 335 -11.08 5.73 9.88
N ARG A 336 -11.29 4.41 9.69
CA ARG A 336 -10.41 3.35 10.19
C ARG A 336 -8.96 3.57 9.71
N TYR A 337 -8.78 3.91 8.43
CA TYR A 337 -7.49 4.18 7.81
C TYR A 337 -6.93 5.59 8.06
N GLY A 338 -7.59 6.39 8.91
CA GLY A 338 -7.11 7.68 9.39
C GLY A 338 -7.42 8.86 8.46
N TYR A 339 -8.34 8.66 7.52
CA TYR A 339 -8.81 9.71 6.62
C TYR A 339 -10.07 10.39 7.19
N PRO A 340 -10.18 11.73 7.11
CA PRO A 340 -11.41 12.43 7.47
C PRO A 340 -12.57 11.94 6.61
N SER A 341 -13.61 11.38 7.25
CA SER A 341 -14.83 10.95 6.56
C SER A 341 -16.09 11.50 7.22
N ALA A 342 -17.11 11.76 6.40
CA ALA A 342 -18.44 12.15 6.81
C ALA A 342 -19.47 11.28 6.08
N PHE A 343 -20.66 11.17 6.65
CA PHE A 343 -21.74 10.38 6.10
C PHE A 343 -23.06 11.15 6.19
N VAL A 344 -23.77 11.16 5.06
CA VAL A 344 -25.09 11.76 4.91
C VAL A 344 -26.03 10.71 4.34
N ILE A 345 -27.19 10.59 4.99
CA ILE A 345 -28.27 9.64 4.75
C ILE A 345 -29.58 10.42 4.54
N GLU A 346 -30.59 9.80 3.97
CA GLU A 346 -31.88 10.43 3.63
C GLU A 346 -32.61 11.14 4.77
N SER A 347 -32.51 10.67 6.03
CA SER A 347 -33.26 11.26 7.15
C SER A 347 -32.73 10.85 8.52
N GLU A 348 -33.45 11.13 9.62
CA GLU A 348 -33.12 10.54 10.92
C GLU A 348 -33.13 9.01 10.81
N PHE A 349 -32.09 8.35 11.31
CA PHE A 349 -31.86 6.90 11.12
C PHE A 349 -33.03 6.01 11.60
N GLN A 350 -33.79 6.47 12.59
CA GLN A 350 -34.99 5.77 13.08
C GLN A 350 -36.16 5.74 12.08
N TYR A 351 -36.13 6.60 11.06
CA TYR A 351 -37.15 6.76 10.02
C TYR A 351 -36.69 6.29 8.63
N SER A 352 -35.47 5.74 8.54
CA SER A 352 -34.92 5.17 7.31
C SER A 352 -35.79 4.05 6.75
N ASP A 353 -35.60 3.76 5.46
CA ASP A 353 -36.39 2.75 4.76
C ASP A 353 -36.32 1.37 5.46
N LYS A 354 -37.51 0.80 5.71
CA LYS A 354 -37.68 -0.52 6.34
C LYS A 354 -37.78 -1.64 5.31
N HIS A 355 -37.79 -1.30 4.02
CA HIS A 355 -37.83 -2.27 2.93
C HIS A 355 -36.42 -2.73 2.49
N ILE A 356 -35.36 -2.09 2.98
CA ILE A 356 -33.95 -2.41 2.65
C ILE A 356 -33.61 -3.89 2.86
N HIS A 357 -32.58 -4.32 2.14
CA HIS A 357 -32.12 -5.71 2.10
C HIS A 357 -33.21 -6.76 1.77
N SER A 358 -34.24 -6.37 1.00
CA SER A 358 -35.38 -7.22 0.65
C SER A 358 -35.80 -7.05 -0.81
N THR A 359 -36.77 -7.87 -1.26
CA THR A 359 -37.37 -7.72 -2.59
C THR A 359 -38.26 -6.48 -2.73
N ASP A 360 -38.66 -5.84 -1.63
CA ASP A 360 -39.56 -4.68 -1.65
C ASP A 360 -38.80 -3.35 -1.56
N ASP A 361 -37.47 -3.33 -1.45
CA ASP A 361 -36.68 -2.12 -1.68
C ASP A 361 -36.81 -1.72 -3.16
N LEU A 362 -37.71 -0.76 -3.45
CA LEU A 362 -38.21 -0.46 -4.79
C LEU A 362 -38.32 1.04 -5.04
N ILE A 363 -38.03 1.44 -6.28
CA ILE A 363 -38.07 2.84 -6.77
C ILE A 363 -39.37 3.57 -6.42
N LYS A 364 -40.50 2.87 -6.34
CA LYS A 364 -41.82 3.45 -6.05
C LYS A 364 -41.87 4.17 -4.69
N TYR A 365 -40.96 3.85 -3.77
CA TYR A 365 -40.89 4.48 -2.44
C TYR A 365 -40.00 5.72 -2.40
N LEU A 366 -39.22 5.98 -3.46
CA LEU A 366 -38.19 7.03 -3.45
C LEU A 366 -38.70 8.37 -3.97
N SER A 367 -38.25 9.44 -3.32
CA SER A 367 -38.41 10.83 -3.74
C SER A 367 -37.19 11.30 -4.51
N PHE A 368 -37.31 11.40 -5.83
CA PHE A 368 -36.24 11.98 -6.67
C PHE A 368 -36.05 13.49 -6.43
N ASP A 369 -37.03 14.17 -5.83
CA ASP A 369 -36.85 15.55 -5.35
C ASP A 369 -35.92 15.59 -4.14
N HIS A 370 -36.00 14.59 -3.26
CA HIS A 370 -35.10 14.43 -2.13
C HIS A 370 -33.68 14.04 -2.57
N MET A 371 -33.55 13.05 -3.46
CA MET A 371 -32.25 12.65 -4.04
C MET A 371 -31.57 13.83 -4.75
N LEU A 372 -32.35 14.74 -5.35
CA LEU A 372 -31.79 15.95 -5.96
C LEU A 372 -31.14 16.89 -4.92
N GLN A 373 -31.62 16.91 -3.67
CA GLN A 373 -30.99 17.67 -2.58
C GLN A 373 -29.64 17.06 -2.19
N HIS A 374 -29.56 15.73 -2.12
CA HIS A 374 -28.29 15.02 -1.94
C HIS A 374 -27.30 15.29 -3.08
N ALA A 375 -27.78 15.31 -4.34
CA ALA A 375 -26.96 15.64 -5.49
C ALA A 375 -26.46 17.10 -5.46
N LYS A 376 -27.30 18.07 -5.05
CA LYS A 376 -26.89 19.47 -4.87
C LYS A 376 -25.79 19.60 -3.83
N MET A 377 -25.97 18.97 -2.66
CA MET A 377 -24.99 18.98 -1.58
C MET A 377 -23.68 18.31 -1.99
N SER A 378 -23.74 17.14 -2.64
CA SER A 378 -22.56 16.41 -3.12
C SER A 378 -21.79 17.18 -4.20
N LEU A 379 -22.50 17.84 -5.13
CA LEU A 379 -21.88 18.71 -6.14
C LEU A 379 -21.17 19.91 -5.49
N ALA A 380 -21.83 20.56 -4.53
CA ALA A 380 -21.25 21.68 -3.80
C ALA A 380 -20.03 21.27 -2.97
N PHE A 381 -20.11 20.12 -2.28
CA PHE A 381 -19.01 19.52 -1.55
C PHE A 381 -17.79 19.30 -2.46
N ALA A 382 -17.98 18.61 -3.60
CA ALA A 382 -16.89 18.34 -4.52
C ALA A 382 -16.29 19.63 -5.09
N TYR A 383 -17.12 20.58 -5.51
CA TYR A 383 -16.64 21.80 -6.16
C TYR A 383 -15.96 22.77 -5.20
N GLU A 384 -16.51 23.01 -4.00
CA GLU A 384 -15.85 23.87 -3.00
C GLU A 384 -14.52 23.27 -2.55
N LEU A 385 -14.47 21.95 -2.30
CA LEU A 385 -13.23 21.30 -1.90
C LEU A 385 -12.25 21.07 -3.04
N ALA A 386 -12.65 21.13 -4.31
CA ALA A 386 -11.74 21.16 -5.45
C ALA A 386 -10.78 22.36 -5.40
N TYR A 387 -11.20 23.46 -4.76
CA TYR A 387 -10.45 24.71 -4.67
C TYR A 387 -10.06 25.09 -3.23
N ALA A 388 -10.47 24.31 -2.24
CA ALA A 388 -10.17 24.59 -0.84
C ALA A 388 -8.65 24.60 -0.57
N PRO A 389 -8.13 25.64 0.11
CA PRO A 389 -6.74 25.67 0.53
C PRO A 389 -6.57 24.81 1.79
N PHE A 390 -6.34 23.51 1.62
CA PHE A 390 -5.95 22.66 2.75
C PHE A 390 -4.56 23.10 3.21
N ASN A 391 -4.50 23.81 4.34
CA ASN A 391 -3.24 24.33 4.90
C ASN A 391 -2.18 23.22 4.89
N PRO A 392 -0.99 23.45 4.29
CA PRO A 392 0.14 22.58 4.56
C PRO A 392 0.42 22.67 6.06
N LEU A 393 0.71 21.54 6.70
CA LEU A 393 1.20 21.49 8.08
C LEU A 393 2.25 22.60 8.30
N PRO A 394 2.29 23.27 9.48
CA PRO A 394 3.30 24.29 9.76
C PRO A 394 4.67 23.75 9.38
N SER A 395 5.36 24.50 8.54
CA SER A 395 6.59 24.07 7.89
C SER A 395 7.60 23.60 8.92
N ARG A 396 7.92 22.30 8.87
CA ARG A 396 9.33 21.94 8.96
C ARG A 396 9.97 22.54 7.71
N SER A 397 10.67 23.65 7.91
CA SER A 397 11.52 24.37 6.96
C SER A 397 11.55 23.80 5.53
N HIS A 398 10.93 24.52 4.59
CA HIS A 398 11.11 24.39 3.14
C HIS A 398 11.05 22.97 2.56
N TYR A 399 9.85 22.39 2.51
CA TYR A 399 9.52 21.52 1.38
C TYR A 399 8.75 22.35 0.35
N ASN A 400 9.42 22.63 -0.78
CA ASN A 400 8.75 22.95 -2.03
C ASN A 400 7.71 21.86 -2.33
N ILE A 401 6.68 22.19 -3.14
CA ILE A 401 5.92 21.15 -3.84
C ILE A 401 6.94 20.43 -4.74
N ALA A 402 7.54 19.35 -4.23
CA ALA A 402 8.38 18.47 -5.01
C ALA A 402 7.46 17.44 -5.66
N LYS A 403 7.80 17.04 -6.89
CA LYS A 403 7.48 15.70 -7.39
C LYS A 403 7.64 14.69 -6.24
N MET A 404 6.91 13.57 -6.25
CA MET A 404 7.47 12.38 -5.61
C MET A 404 8.80 12.09 -6.33
N ASP A 405 9.90 12.63 -5.79
CA ASP A 405 11.21 12.48 -6.37
C ASP A 405 11.49 10.97 -6.40
N TYR A 406 11.91 10.47 -7.57
CA TYR A 406 12.33 9.08 -7.81
C TYR A 406 11.24 8.01 -8.05
N GLU A 407 9.97 8.34 -8.29
CA GLU A 407 8.93 7.32 -8.60
C GLU A 407 9.17 6.61 -9.94
N LYS A 408 9.57 7.36 -10.97
CA LYS A 408 9.93 6.81 -12.29
C LYS A 408 11.16 5.92 -12.17
N GLU A 409 12.15 6.38 -11.40
CA GLU A 409 13.37 5.66 -11.07
C GLU A 409 13.07 4.36 -10.32
N LEU A 410 12.20 4.40 -9.30
CA LEU A 410 11.80 3.22 -8.53
C LEU A 410 11.09 2.19 -9.41
N SER A 411 10.12 2.63 -10.23
CA SER A 411 9.36 1.74 -11.10
C SER A 411 10.27 1.02 -12.10
N LEU A 412 11.15 1.79 -12.77
CA LEU A 412 12.11 1.25 -13.71
C LEU A 412 13.14 0.33 -13.03
N ALA A 413 13.69 0.74 -11.87
CA ALA A 413 14.65 -0.04 -11.10
C ALA A 413 14.06 -1.35 -10.62
N THR A 414 12.82 -1.35 -10.13
CA THR A 414 12.14 -2.57 -9.61
C THR A 414 11.88 -3.57 -10.73
N LEU A 415 11.36 -3.13 -11.87
CA LEU A 415 11.15 -3.98 -13.05
C LEU A 415 12.48 -4.55 -13.57
N THR A 416 13.49 -3.69 -13.65
CA THR A 416 14.84 -4.07 -14.07
C THR A 416 15.47 -5.11 -13.14
N ILE A 417 15.34 -4.93 -11.83
CA ILE A 417 15.87 -5.86 -10.81
C ILE A 417 15.09 -7.18 -10.81
N GLN A 418 13.78 -7.17 -11.03
CA GLN A 418 13.00 -8.40 -11.19
C GLN A 418 13.49 -9.21 -12.41
N ARG A 419 13.73 -8.54 -13.55
CA ARG A 419 14.28 -9.18 -14.76
C ARG A 419 15.68 -9.76 -14.52
N ALA A 420 16.57 -9.00 -13.90
CA ALA A 420 17.92 -9.47 -13.56
C ALA A 420 17.90 -10.63 -12.53
N SER A 421 17.00 -10.58 -11.56
CA SER A 421 16.78 -11.65 -10.57
C SER A 421 16.31 -12.95 -11.22
N ARG A 422 15.37 -12.86 -12.19
CA ARG A 422 14.94 -14.02 -12.98
C ARG A 422 16.10 -14.61 -13.79
N LEU A 423 16.92 -13.76 -14.41
CA LEU A 423 18.10 -14.18 -15.16
C LEU A 423 19.09 -14.93 -14.27
N THR A 424 19.49 -14.36 -13.14
CA THR A 424 20.45 -15.00 -12.22
C THR A 424 19.91 -16.32 -11.66
N LYS A 425 18.62 -16.39 -11.32
CA LYS A 425 17.99 -17.63 -10.82
C LYS A 425 17.86 -18.73 -11.89
N SER A 426 17.73 -18.34 -13.17
CA SER A 426 17.77 -19.28 -14.30
C SER A 426 19.12 -19.99 -14.43
N ILE A 427 20.23 -19.29 -14.14
CA ILE A 427 21.58 -19.87 -14.14
C ILE A 427 21.71 -20.88 -13.01
N LEU A 428 21.26 -20.55 -11.79
CA LEU A 428 21.27 -21.51 -10.67
C LEU A 428 20.49 -22.78 -11.00
N THR A 429 19.33 -22.63 -11.65
CA THR A 429 18.53 -23.76 -12.12
C THR A 429 19.28 -24.61 -13.14
N ALA A 430 20.04 -24.00 -14.07
CA ALA A 430 20.85 -24.72 -15.05
C ALA A 430 22.04 -25.46 -14.41
N VAL A 431 22.69 -24.82 -13.44
CA VAL A 431 23.75 -25.39 -12.61
C VAL A 431 23.24 -26.60 -11.81
N ASP A 432 22.05 -26.51 -11.20
CA ASP A 432 21.45 -27.62 -10.45
C ASP A 432 21.02 -28.80 -11.32
N LYS A 433 20.63 -28.53 -12.58
CA LYS A 433 20.35 -29.57 -13.59
C LYS A 433 21.63 -30.20 -14.18
N GLY A 434 22.82 -29.76 -13.76
CA GLY A 434 24.10 -30.26 -14.25
C GLY A 434 24.45 -29.80 -15.67
N ALA A 435 23.76 -28.77 -16.19
CA ALA A 435 24.05 -28.19 -17.50
C ALA A 435 25.29 -27.26 -17.46
N LEU A 436 25.71 -26.85 -16.27
CA LEU A 436 26.90 -26.03 -16.01
C LEU A 436 27.69 -26.67 -14.85
N ASP A 437 29.02 -26.66 -14.91
CA ASP A 437 29.86 -27.19 -13.83
C ASP A 437 29.85 -26.23 -12.63
N LYS A 438 29.80 -26.77 -11.41
CA LYS A 438 29.88 -26.00 -10.15
C LYS A 438 31.32 -25.69 -9.75
N LYS A 439 32.30 -26.35 -10.39
CA LYS A 439 33.73 -26.28 -10.01
C LYS A 439 34.48 -25.15 -10.69
N ASP A 440 33.97 -24.58 -11.78
CA ASP A 440 34.50 -23.37 -12.37
C ASP A 440 33.64 -22.16 -11.93
N ASN A 441 34.25 -21.01 -11.64
CA ASN A 441 33.51 -19.80 -11.27
C ASN A 441 32.76 -19.17 -12.46
N THR A 442 32.72 -19.87 -13.60
CA THR A 442 32.11 -19.42 -14.85
C THR A 442 30.61 -19.10 -14.72
N PRO A 443 29.78 -19.85 -13.95
CA PRO A 443 28.36 -19.54 -13.83
C PRO A 443 28.07 -18.18 -13.18
N VAL A 444 28.83 -17.83 -12.14
CA VAL A 444 28.65 -16.54 -11.46
C VAL A 444 29.16 -15.40 -12.33
N THR A 445 30.33 -15.55 -12.97
CA THR A 445 30.85 -14.57 -13.93
C THR A 445 29.88 -14.29 -15.08
N ILE A 446 29.21 -15.33 -15.61
CA ILE A 446 28.18 -15.15 -16.64
C ILE A 446 26.97 -14.38 -16.08
N ALA A 447 26.54 -14.71 -14.87
CA ALA A 447 25.45 -14.03 -14.18
C ALA A 447 25.75 -12.54 -13.99
N ASP A 448 26.96 -12.23 -13.53
CA ASP A 448 27.39 -10.86 -13.25
C ASP A 448 27.37 -9.99 -14.50
N PHE A 449 28.03 -10.44 -15.57
CA PHE A 449 28.06 -9.70 -16.84
C PHE A 449 26.67 -9.53 -17.46
N ALA A 450 25.86 -10.59 -17.47
CA ALA A 450 24.54 -10.56 -18.10
C ALA A 450 23.56 -9.67 -17.32
N ALA A 451 23.53 -9.77 -15.98
CA ALA A 451 22.69 -8.93 -15.15
C ALA A 451 23.14 -7.45 -15.24
N GLN A 452 24.44 -7.16 -15.17
CA GLN A 452 24.95 -5.79 -15.34
C GLN A 452 24.54 -5.19 -16.69
N ALA A 453 24.68 -5.95 -17.79
CA ALA A 453 24.28 -5.50 -19.11
C ALA A 453 22.79 -5.15 -19.20
N LEU A 454 21.91 -6.03 -18.69
CA LEU A 454 20.46 -5.80 -18.71
C LEU A 454 20.03 -4.64 -17.80
N ILE A 455 20.67 -4.48 -16.66
CA ILE A 455 20.38 -3.40 -15.72
C ILE A 455 20.76 -2.06 -16.34
N ILE A 456 22.02 -1.93 -16.78
CA ILE A 456 22.51 -0.67 -17.34
C ILE A 456 21.76 -0.33 -18.63
N SER A 457 21.45 -1.31 -19.50
CA SER A 457 20.67 -1.08 -20.72
C SER A 457 19.32 -0.42 -20.42
N ALA A 458 18.55 -0.98 -19.48
CA ALA A 458 17.21 -0.47 -19.15
C ALA A 458 17.26 0.92 -18.51
N ILE A 459 18.16 1.14 -17.56
CA ILE A 459 18.31 2.44 -16.89
C ILE A 459 18.83 3.50 -17.87
N HIS A 460 19.88 3.21 -18.62
CA HIS A 460 20.53 4.17 -19.51
C HIS A 460 19.64 4.60 -20.68
N ALA A 461 18.76 3.71 -21.16
CA ALA A 461 17.79 4.06 -22.19
C ALA A 461 16.79 5.15 -21.74
N VAL A 462 16.49 5.21 -20.44
CA VAL A 462 15.55 6.18 -19.85
C VAL A 462 16.28 7.40 -19.27
N PHE A 463 17.49 7.20 -18.74
CA PHE A 463 18.34 8.21 -18.12
C PHE A 463 19.73 8.21 -18.78
N PRO A 464 19.86 8.74 -20.01
CA PRO A 464 21.10 8.65 -20.79
C PRO A 464 22.26 9.49 -20.21
N ASP A 465 21.94 10.51 -19.42
CA ASP A 465 22.93 11.41 -18.81
C ASP A 465 23.42 10.96 -17.42
N ASP A 466 22.79 9.92 -16.84
CA ASP A 466 23.17 9.39 -15.53
C ASP A 466 24.46 8.55 -15.64
N GLY A 467 25.32 8.65 -14.61
CA GLY A 467 26.51 7.82 -14.49
C GLY A 467 26.20 6.44 -13.93
N PHE A 468 27.15 5.50 -14.08
CA PHE A 468 27.05 4.15 -13.54
C PHE A 468 28.32 3.79 -12.76
N VAL A 469 28.18 2.95 -11.73
CA VAL A 469 29.29 2.28 -11.04
C VAL A 469 28.87 0.85 -10.78
N GLY A 470 29.52 -0.09 -11.46
CA GLY A 470 29.34 -1.52 -11.26
C GLY A 470 30.67 -2.21 -10.97
N GLU A 471 30.60 -3.42 -10.45
CA GLU A 471 31.78 -4.25 -10.19
C GLU A 471 32.47 -4.66 -11.49
N GLU A 472 31.69 -5.06 -12.50
CA GLU A 472 32.22 -5.75 -13.68
C GLU A 472 32.72 -4.83 -14.78
N SER A 473 33.82 -5.20 -15.45
CA SER A 473 34.30 -4.54 -16.67
C SER A 473 34.39 -5.53 -17.82
N ALA A 474 34.13 -5.07 -19.04
CA ALA A 474 34.05 -5.97 -20.20
C ALA A 474 35.43 -6.43 -20.72
N ALA A 475 36.52 -6.16 -19.99
CA ALA A 475 37.88 -6.58 -20.37
C ALA A 475 37.98 -8.10 -20.54
N ALA A 476 37.47 -8.88 -19.57
CA ALA A 476 37.51 -10.34 -19.60
C ALA A 476 36.71 -10.93 -20.79
N LEU A 477 35.58 -10.30 -21.15
CA LEU A 477 34.77 -10.72 -22.29
C LEU A 477 35.46 -10.48 -23.63
N ARG A 478 36.20 -9.37 -23.77
CA ARG A 478 36.96 -9.08 -24.99
C ARG A 478 38.14 -10.02 -25.20
N GLU A 479 38.71 -10.54 -24.12
CA GLU A 479 39.82 -11.50 -24.15
C GLU A 479 39.34 -12.95 -24.33
N ASN A 480 38.06 -13.24 -24.11
CA ASN A 480 37.49 -14.58 -24.17
C ASN A 480 36.22 -14.65 -25.03
N PRO A 481 36.35 -14.92 -26.35
CA PRO A 481 35.21 -15.02 -27.26
C PRO A 481 34.17 -16.08 -26.89
N GLU A 482 34.58 -17.20 -26.27
CA GLU A 482 33.65 -18.24 -25.85
C GLU A 482 32.77 -17.77 -24.67
N LEU A 483 33.37 -17.06 -23.72
CA LEU A 483 32.64 -16.45 -22.61
C LEU A 483 31.70 -15.34 -23.10
N LEU A 484 32.16 -14.49 -24.03
CA LEU A 484 31.34 -13.46 -24.67
C LEU A 484 30.10 -14.06 -25.33
N GLU A 485 30.26 -15.13 -26.11
CA GLU A 485 29.13 -15.78 -26.79
C GLU A 485 28.12 -16.36 -25.78
N ARG A 486 28.59 -16.94 -24.67
CA ARG A 486 27.72 -17.46 -23.61
C ARG A 486 26.94 -16.36 -22.90
N VAL A 487 27.59 -15.25 -22.55
CA VAL A 487 26.94 -14.08 -21.94
C VAL A 487 25.93 -13.47 -22.91
N TRP A 488 26.32 -13.30 -24.18
CA TRP A 488 25.43 -12.77 -25.22
C TRP A 488 24.21 -13.66 -25.44
N GLY A 489 24.40 -14.98 -25.52
CA GLY A 489 23.31 -15.93 -25.68
C GLY A 489 22.29 -15.84 -24.53
N LEU A 490 22.77 -15.67 -23.30
CA LEU A 490 21.90 -15.48 -22.14
C LEU A 490 21.19 -14.12 -22.16
N VAL A 491 21.90 -13.02 -22.43
CA VAL A 491 21.28 -11.69 -22.53
C VAL A 491 20.23 -11.67 -23.64
N SER A 492 20.51 -12.31 -24.78
CA SER A 492 19.60 -12.41 -25.92
C SER A 492 18.33 -13.19 -25.59
N SER A 493 18.41 -14.23 -24.74
CA SER A 493 17.21 -15.00 -24.35
C SER A 493 16.24 -14.22 -23.44
N PHE A 494 16.61 -13.01 -23.01
CA PHE A 494 15.77 -12.10 -22.24
C PHE A 494 15.39 -10.82 -23.02
N GLN A 495 15.61 -10.79 -24.35
CA GLN A 495 15.21 -9.67 -25.22
C GLN A 495 13.70 -9.56 -25.42
N ASP A 496 12.97 -10.69 -25.41
CA ASP A 496 11.50 -10.74 -25.58
C ASP A 496 10.72 -10.53 -24.27
N ASP A 497 11.41 -10.26 -23.15
CA ASP A 497 10.80 -10.01 -21.84
C ASP A 497 10.29 -8.55 -21.78
N GLU A 498 9.19 -8.28 -22.51
CA GLU A 498 8.54 -6.96 -22.55
C GLU A 498 7.94 -6.64 -21.17
N GLY A 499 8.43 -5.58 -20.51
CA GLY A 499 7.85 -5.06 -19.26
C GLY A 499 6.38 -4.65 -19.43
N SER A 500 5.58 -4.73 -18.37
CA SER A 500 4.16 -4.36 -18.43
C SER A 500 3.95 -2.83 -18.50
N GLY A 501 3.07 -2.34 -19.38
CA GLY A 501 2.60 -0.95 -19.39
C GLY A 501 3.52 0.05 -20.12
N GLU A 502 3.35 1.35 -19.89
CA GLU A 502 4.04 2.47 -20.60
C GLU A 502 5.60 2.41 -20.59
N ILE A 503 6.24 1.51 -19.82
CA ILE A 503 7.70 1.42 -19.65
C ILE A 503 8.27 0.11 -20.24
N LYS A 504 8.84 0.21 -21.45
CA LYS A 504 9.58 -0.89 -22.10
C LYS A 504 11.02 -0.97 -21.58
N LEU A 505 11.43 -2.14 -21.07
CA LEU A 505 12.80 -2.36 -20.59
C LEU A 505 13.76 -2.61 -21.76
N ALA A 506 14.61 -1.64 -22.08
CA ALA A 506 15.61 -1.79 -23.13
C ALA A 506 16.57 -2.96 -22.87
N THR A 507 17.08 -3.52 -23.96
CA THR A 507 18.08 -4.59 -23.99
C THR A 507 19.11 -4.28 -25.07
N PRO A 508 20.38 -4.68 -24.91
CA PRO A 508 21.37 -4.49 -25.95
C PRO A 508 20.99 -5.26 -27.22
N SER A 509 21.15 -4.62 -28.36
CA SER A 509 20.85 -5.17 -29.69
C SER A 509 22.06 -5.89 -30.32
N THR A 510 23.26 -5.64 -29.82
CA THR A 510 24.51 -6.27 -30.31
C THR A 510 25.48 -6.61 -29.18
N GLN A 511 26.41 -7.54 -29.44
CA GLN A 511 27.50 -7.85 -28.51
C GLN A 511 28.35 -6.62 -28.16
N GLU A 512 28.64 -5.79 -29.15
CA GLU A 512 29.44 -4.58 -28.93
C GLU A 512 28.71 -3.58 -28.03
N GLU A 513 27.40 -3.39 -28.22
CA GLU A 513 26.58 -2.58 -27.33
C GLU A 513 26.57 -3.14 -25.91
N MET A 514 26.42 -4.45 -25.74
CA MET A 514 26.50 -5.13 -24.44
C MET A 514 27.84 -4.86 -23.74
N LEU A 515 28.97 -5.02 -24.45
CA LEU A 515 30.31 -4.75 -23.91
C LEU A 515 30.47 -3.29 -23.46
N ASN A 516 29.94 -2.35 -24.24
CA ASN A 516 29.98 -0.92 -23.92
C ASN A 516 29.13 -0.59 -22.69
N LEU A 517 27.93 -1.16 -22.57
CA LEU A 517 27.08 -1.00 -21.39
C LEU A 517 27.74 -1.56 -20.12
N ILE A 518 28.35 -2.75 -20.19
CA ILE A 518 29.09 -3.31 -19.05
C ILE A 518 30.23 -2.35 -18.65
N ASP A 519 30.97 -1.81 -19.62
CA ASP A 519 32.05 -0.86 -19.35
C ASP A 519 31.58 0.47 -18.73
N LEU A 520 30.35 0.92 -18.98
CA LEU A 520 29.80 2.11 -18.29
C LEU A 520 29.82 1.94 -16.77
N GLY A 521 29.48 0.73 -16.29
CA GLY A 521 29.57 0.39 -14.87
C GLY A 521 31.02 0.16 -14.42
N GLY A 522 31.75 -0.71 -15.11
CA GLY A 522 33.10 -1.14 -14.69
C GLY A 522 34.15 -0.04 -14.71
N LYS A 523 34.02 0.94 -15.61
CA LYS A 523 34.94 2.08 -15.73
C LYS A 523 34.43 3.35 -15.05
N GLY A 524 33.19 3.32 -14.56
CA GLY A 524 32.58 4.41 -13.81
C GLY A 524 33.33 4.70 -12.52
N GLN A 525 33.65 5.98 -12.26
CA GLN A 525 34.48 6.36 -11.11
C GLN A 525 33.67 6.70 -9.86
N GLY A 526 32.34 6.84 -9.97
CA GLY A 526 31.52 7.43 -8.91
C GLY A 526 31.79 8.92 -8.74
N GLY A 527 31.39 9.48 -7.60
CA GLY A 527 31.70 10.86 -7.25
C GLY A 527 30.54 11.60 -6.60
N SER A 528 30.82 12.84 -6.19
CA SER A 528 29.88 13.72 -5.48
C SER A 528 29.09 14.65 -6.41
N LYS A 529 29.05 14.36 -7.72
CA LYS A 529 28.40 15.22 -8.73
C LYS A 529 27.48 14.41 -9.62
N GLY A 530 26.32 14.99 -9.94
CA GLY A 530 25.34 14.38 -10.82
C GLY A 530 24.62 13.20 -10.17
N ARG A 531 23.94 12.42 -11.02
CA ARG A 531 23.19 11.22 -10.67
C ARG A 531 23.99 10.00 -11.10
N ILE A 532 24.14 9.04 -10.19
CA ILE A 532 24.98 7.86 -10.40
C ILE A 532 24.23 6.63 -9.90
N TRP A 533 23.98 5.69 -10.80
CA TRP A 533 23.45 4.38 -10.48
C TRP A 533 24.57 3.44 -10.07
N VAL A 534 24.45 2.84 -8.91
CA VAL A 534 25.42 1.90 -8.34
C VAL A 534 24.78 0.52 -8.29
N LEU A 535 25.48 -0.50 -8.77
CA LEU A 535 24.95 -1.85 -8.84
C LEU A 535 25.98 -2.91 -8.47
N ASP A 536 25.47 -3.96 -7.85
CA ASP A 536 26.16 -5.24 -7.67
C ASP A 536 25.27 -6.32 -8.29
N PRO A 537 25.66 -6.89 -9.44
CA PRO A 537 24.84 -7.87 -10.15
C PRO A 537 24.59 -9.16 -9.36
N VAL A 538 25.58 -9.64 -8.59
CA VAL A 538 25.48 -10.82 -7.72
C VAL A 538 26.33 -10.61 -6.46
N ASP A 539 25.77 -9.87 -5.49
CA ASP A 539 26.38 -9.79 -4.15
C ASP A 539 26.11 -11.10 -3.42
N GLY A 540 27.19 -11.86 -3.17
CA GLY A 540 27.09 -13.22 -2.67
C GLY A 540 27.72 -14.28 -3.57
N THR A 541 28.79 -13.99 -4.31
CA THR A 541 29.41 -14.90 -5.28
C THR A 541 29.56 -16.35 -4.79
N ALA A 542 30.07 -16.54 -3.57
CA ALA A 542 30.31 -17.87 -3.01
C ALA A 542 29.01 -18.60 -2.63
N THR A 543 28.02 -17.87 -2.11
CA THR A 543 26.72 -18.40 -1.71
C THR A 543 25.81 -18.63 -2.91
N PHE A 544 25.90 -17.80 -3.95
CA PHE A 544 25.29 -18.02 -5.26
C PHE A 544 25.68 -19.38 -5.83
N ILE A 545 26.98 -19.69 -5.96
CA ILE A 545 27.46 -21.00 -6.47
C ILE A 545 26.91 -22.18 -5.65
N ARG A 546 26.67 -21.98 -4.35
CA ARG A 546 26.13 -22.99 -3.44
C ARG A 546 24.59 -23.07 -3.46
N GLY A 547 23.90 -22.17 -4.16
CA GLY A 547 22.44 -22.06 -4.14
C GLY A 547 21.89 -21.52 -2.82
N GLN A 548 22.69 -20.74 -2.08
CA GLN A 548 22.36 -20.09 -0.81
C GLN A 548 21.87 -18.64 -1.05
N GLN A 549 21.89 -17.77 -0.05
CA GLN A 549 21.37 -16.40 -0.19
C GLN A 549 22.30 -15.51 -1.04
N TYR A 550 21.73 -14.67 -1.89
CA TYR A 550 22.44 -13.66 -2.68
C TYR A 550 21.50 -12.51 -3.03
N VAL A 551 22.05 -11.37 -3.43
CA VAL A 551 21.29 -10.17 -3.77
C VAL A 551 21.70 -9.63 -5.14
N VAL A 552 20.72 -9.20 -5.93
CA VAL A 552 20.94 -8.32 -7.08
C VAL A 552 20.62 -6.90 -6.64
N CYS A 553 21.61 -6.02 -6.63
CA CYS A 553 21.51 -4.68 -6.05
C CYS A 553 21.51 -3.58 -7.12
N LEU A 554 20.61 -2.60 -6.96
CA LEU A 554 20.65 -1.33 -7.68
C LEU A 554 20.29 -0.18 -6.74
N ALA A 555 21.10 0.85 -6.72
CA ALA A 555 20.88 2.07 -5.96
C ALA A 555 21.15 3.30 -6.80
N LEU A 556 20.54 4.42 -6.44
CA LEU A 556 20.78 5.73 -7.05
C LEU A 556 21.36 6.68 -6.02
N LEU A 557 22.51 7.26 -6.39
CA LEU A 557 23.12 8.38 -5.69
C LEU A 557 22.86 9.67 -6.46
N GLU A 558 22.55 10.75 -5.75
CA GLU A 558 22.55 12.11 -6.31
C GLU A 558 23.43 13.00 -5.43
N GLY A 559 24.46 13.60 -6.04
CA GLY A 559 25.41 14.43 -5.29
C GLY A 559 26.22 13.65 -4.24
N GLY A 560 26.34 12.33 -4.38
CA GLY A 560 26.99 11.45 -3.40
C GLY A 560 26.08 10.96 -2.26
N GLU A 561 24.81 11.36 -2.24
CA GLU A 561 23.82 10.90 -1.26
C GLU A 561 22.90 9.83 -1.83
N GLN A 562 22.55 8.82 -1.03
CA GLN A 562 21.60 7.78 -1.42
C GLN A 562 20.18 8.34 -1.55
N LYS A 563 19.52 8.08 -2.67
CA LYS A 563 18.14 8.52 -2.95
C LYS A 563 17.17 7.37 -3.14
N LEU A 564 17.62 6.29 -3.77
CA LEU A 564 16.84 5.07 -4.03
C LEU A 564 17.73 3.85 -3.80
N GLY A 565 17.16 2.78 -3.24
CA GLY A 565 17.78 1.46 -3.13
C GLY A 565 16.76 0.37 -3.45
N VAL A 566 17.12 -0.58 -4.31
CA VAL A 566 16.30 -1.72 -4.73
C VAL A 566 17.16 -2.98 -4.70
N LEU A 567 16.79 -3.93 -3.85
CA LEU A 567 17.49 -5.19 -3.64
C LEU A 567 16.58 -6.36 -4.04
N GLY A 568 16.93 -7.04 -5.12
CA GLY A 568 16.31 -8.31 -5.50
C GLY A 568 16.95 -9.44 -4.70
N CYS A 569 16.14 -10.20 -3.96
CA CYS A 569 16.57 -11.30 -3.10
C CYS A 569 15.93 -12.60 -3.61
N PRO A 570 16.50 -13.24 -4.64
CA PRO A 570 15.79 -14.30 -5.37
C PRO A 570 15.58 -15.56 -4.53
N ASN A 571 16.39 -15.78 -3.50
CA ASN A 571 16.30 -16.96 -2.63
C ASN A 571 15.70 -16.64 -1.25
N LEU A 572 15.19 -15.43 -1.01
CA LEU A 572 14.57 -15.07 0.27
C LEU A 572 13.10 -15.55 0.30
N PRO A 573 12.71 -16.45 1.23
CA PRO A 573 11.33 -16.91 1.32
C PRO A 573 10.38 -15.84 1.84
N ILE A 574 9.13 -15.91 1.39
CA ILE A 574 8.06 -15.05 1.91
C ILE A 574 7.80 -15.39 3.39
N GLY A 575 7.82 -14.36 4.25
CA GLY A 575 7.51 -14.50 5.67
C GLY A 575 8.61 -15.17 6.50
N ALA A 576 9.86 -15.20 6.01
CA ALA A 576 10.98 -15.76 6.76
C ALA A 576 11.20 -14.99 8.08
N GLU A 577 10.98 -15.65 9.22
CA GLU A 577 11.27 -15.09 10.55
C GLU A 577 12.79 -14.91 10.81
N GLN A 578 13.61 -15.69 10.10
CA GLN A 578 15.06 -15.60 10.13
C GLN A 578 15.64 -15.66 8.71
N VAL A 579 16.59 -14.78 8.41
CA VAL A 579 17.40 -14.85 7.19
C VAL A 579 18.63 -15.69 7.48
N HIS A 580 18.81 -16.78 6.72
CA HIS A 580 19.91 -17.71 6.90
C HIS A 580 20.30 -18.34 5.55
N GLU A 581 21.58 -18.65 5.37
CA GLU A 581 22.12 -19.21 4.10
C GLU A 581 21.47 -20.54 3.70
N ASP A 582 20.96 -21.30 4.67
CA ASP A 582 20.30 -22.59 4.43
C ASP A 582 18.77 -22.50 4.34
N ILE A 583 18.18 -21.34 4.69
CA ILE A 583 16.73 -21.10 4.57
C ILE A 583 16.51 -20.39 3.24
N VAL A 584 16.32 -21.16 2.17
CA VAL A 584 16.26 -20.65 0.80
C VAL A 584 14.95 -21.00 0.11
N ASP A 585 14.45 -20.05 -0.67
CA ASP A 585 13.34 -20.26 -1.60
C ASP A 585 13.86 -20.89 -2.89
N LYS A 586 13.82 -22.21 -2.97
CA LYS A 586 14.30 -22.96 -4.15
C LYS A 586 13.34 -22.93 -5.33
N HIS A 587 12.06 -22.69 -5.10
CA HIS A 587 11.01 -22.94 -6.09
C HIS A 587 10.09 -21.76 -6.36
N GLY A 588 10.01 -20.80 -5.44
CA GLY A 588 9.37 -19.51 -5.67
C GLY A 588 10.32 -18.50 -6.28
N ASP A 589 9.87 -17.25 -6.32
CA ASP A 589 10.53 -16.18 -7.07
C ASP A 589 11.34 -15.23 -6.18
N GLY A 590 11.29 -15.42 -4.86
CA GLY A 590 11.94 -14.55 -3.89
C GLY A 590 11.23 -13.21 -3.68
N GLN A 591 11.96 -12.20 -3.19
CA GLN A 591 11.40 -10.90 -2.82
C GLN A 591 12.24 -9.74 -3.34
N ILE A 592 11.63 -8.56 -3.50
CA ILE A 592 12.32 -7.28 -3.65
C ILE A 592 12.10 -6.46 -2.39
N ILE A 593 13.19 -5.92 -1.83
CA ILE A 593 13.15 -4.90 -0.77
C ILE A 593 13.65 -3.59 -1.38
N TYR A 594 12.94 -2.49 -1.13
CA TYR A 594 13.34 -1.18 -1.64
C TYR A 594 13.05 -0.04 -0.67
N ALA A 595 13.68 1.09 -0.91
CA ALA A 595 13.47 2.33 -0.16
C ALA A 595 13.74 3.55 -1.05
N ILE A 596 12.91 4.58 -0.91
CA ILE A 596 13.24 5.94 -1.34
C ILE A 596 13.56 6.74 -0.07
N ALA A 597 14.62 7.54 -0.12
CA ALA A 597 15.05 8.35 1.01
C ALA A 597 13.90 9.22 1.58
N GLY A 598 13.63 9.06 2.87
CA GLY A 598 12.56 9.72 3.61
C GLY A 598 11.16 9.11 3.46
N GLN A 599 10.99 8.04 2.68
CA GLN A 599 9.68 7.46 2.36
C GLN A 599 9.42 6.09 3.00
N GLY A 600 10.33 5.58 3.84
CA GLY A 600 10.23 4.24 4.40
C GLY A 600 10.76 3.14 3.45
N ALA A 601 10.86 1.93 4.00
CA ALA A 601 11.24 0.74 3.25
C ALA A 601 10.03 -0.16 3.00
N TYR A 602 10.07 -0.91 1.90
CA TYR A 602 8.98 -1.77 1.45
C TYR A 602 9.54 -3.10 0.97
N ILE A 603 8.71 -4.13 1.05
CA ILE A 603 9.00 -5.47 0.57
C ILE A 603 7.83 -5.99 -0.28
N ARG A 604 8.15 -6.63 -1.41
CA ARG A 604 7.17 -7.24 -2.31
C ARG A 604 7.66 -8.61 -2.81
N PRO A 605 6.80 -9.62 -2.98
CA PRO A 605 7.17 -10.83 -3.70
C PRO A 605 7.57 -10.54 -5.15
N MET A 606 8.57 -11.24 -5.68
CA MET A 606 8.78 -11.24 -7.14
C MET A 606 7.79 -12.17 -7.82
N ASN A 607 7.57 -11.97 -9.12
CA ASN A 607 6.76 -12.87 -9.94
C ASN A 607 7.48 -13.16 -11.27
N PHE A 608 7.94 -14.39 -11.46
CA PHE A 608 8.59 -14.88 -12.67
C PHE A 608 7.65 -15.72 -13.55
N SER A 609 6.45 -16.07 -13.06
CA SER A 609 5.54 -17.04 -13.66
C SER A 609 4.77 -16.55 -14.90
N SER A 610 4.82 -15.27 -15.19
CA SER A 610 4.20 -14.67 -16.36
C SER A 610 5.12 -14.79 -17.58
N THR A 611 4.95 -15.83 -18.39
CA THR A 611 5.66 -15.99 -19.67
C THR A 611 5.32 -14.95 -20.73
N GLU A 612 4.39 -14.03 -20.43
CA GLU A 612 3.98 -12.96 -21.35
C GLU A 612 4.01 -11.54 -20.74
N GLN A 613 4.19 -11.35 -19.40
CA GLN A 613 4.02 -10.03 -18.75
C GLN A 613 4.75 -9.87 -17.39
N ILE A 614 5.89 -9.19 -17.30
CA ILE A 614 6.54 -8.89 -15.99
C ILE A 614 5.67 -7.91 -15.17
N LEU A 615 4.82 -8.41 -14.27
CA LEU A 615 4.01 -7.59 -13.37
C LEU A 615 4.67 -7.44 -11.99
N LEU A 616 4.61 -6.25 -11.43
CA LEU A 616 5.03 -6.01 -10.04
C LEU A 616 3.89 -6.38 -9.10
N THR A 617 4.17 -7.25 -8.12
CA THR A 617 3.21 -7.53 -7.05
C THR A 617 3.06 -6.33 -6.11
N PRO A 618 1.96 -6.24 -5.34
CA PRO A 618 1.80 -5.21 -4.32
C PRO A 618 2.93 -5.23 -3.30
N ALA A 619 3.39 -4.04 -2.89
CA ALA A 619 4.39 -3.89 -1.85
C ALA A 619 3.78 -3.67 -0.48
N THR A 620 4.45 -4.17 0.55
CA THR A 620 4.10 -4.01 1.96
C THR A 620 5.17 -3.19 2.66
N PRO A 621 4.83 -2.24 3.55
CA PRO A 621 5.82 -1.48 4.29
C PRO A 621 6.57 -2.38 5.28
N VAL A 622 7.89 -2.25 5.34
CA VAL A 622 8.71 -2.92 6.35
C VAL A 622 8.58 -2.15 7.68
N PRO A 623 8.20 -2.79 8.79
CA PRO A 623 8.02 -2.12 10.07
C PRO A 623 9.30 -1.43 10.55
N LYS A 624 9.16 -0.21 11.08
CA LYS A 624 10.27 0.49 11.73
C LYS A 624 10.58 -0.12 13.10
N TYR A 625 11.85 -0.06 13.49
CA TYR A 625 12.29 -0.47 14.82
C TYR A 625 11.62 0.33 15.94
N SER A 626 11.40 -0.35 17.07
CA SER A 626 10.89 0.29 18.28
C SER A 626 11.89 1.34 18.81
N PRO A 627 11.40 2.53 19.22
CA PRO A 627 12.27 3.56 19.80
C PRO A 627 12.81 3.19 21.19
N ASN A 628 12.39 2.06 21.76
CA ASN A 628 12.70 1.67 23.15
C ASN A 628 13.52 0.37 23.27
N LEU A 629 14.21 -0.06 22.20
CA LEU A 629 15.11 -1.21 22.29
C LEU A 629 16.23 -0.96 23.29
N LYS A 630 16.65 -2.01 23.98
CA LYS A 630 17.75 -2.02 24.94
C LYS A 630 18.92 -2.80 24.40
N THR A 631 20.09 -2.65 25.01
CA THR A 631 21.29 -3.41 24.63
C THR A 631 21.10 -4.93 24.73
N SER A 632 20.20 -5.41 25.60
CA SER A 632 19.80 -6.83 25.70
C SER A 632 19.07 -7.36 24.46
N ASP A 633 18.49 -6.47 23.66
CA ASP A 633 17.74 -6.78 22.45
C ASP A 633 18.66 -6.81 21.22
N ILE A 634 19.94 -6.45 21.37
CA ILE A 634 20.92 -6.51 20.30
C ILE A 634 21.10 -7.96 19.85
N ARG A 635 21.03 -8.14 18.53
CA ARG A 635 21.31 -9.40 17.84
C ARG A 635 22.18 -9.07 16.64
N PHE A 636 23.43 -9.54 16.67
CA PHE A 636 24.39 -9.26 15.61
C PHE A 636 24.05 -10.04 14.34
N VAL A 637 24.23 -9.36 13.21
CA VAL A 637 24.32 -9.92 11.86
C VAL A 637 25.78 -9.80 11.43
N ASP A 638 26.40 -10.91 11.06
CA ASP A 638 27.84 -10.95 10.77
C ASP A 638 28.19 -11.85 9.57
N CYS A 639 29.47 -11.94 9.24
CA CYS A 639 30.04 -12.88 8.26
C CYS A 639 31.36 -13.43 8.80
N LYS A 640 31.33 -14.62 9.40
CA LYS A 640 32.53 -15.26 9.96
C LYS A 640 33.61 -15.54 8.91
N ALA A 641 33.20 -15.76 7.66
CA ALA A 641 34.11 -16.05 6.56
C ALA A 641 34.73 -14.79 5.92
N SER A 642 34.31 -13.58 6.35
CA SER A 642 34.85 -12.32 5.82
C SER A 642 36.33 -12.17 6.18
N THR A 643 37.16 -11.91 5.17
CA THR A 643 38.60 -11.67 5.34
C THR A 643 38.94 -10.19 5.58
N SER A 644 38.00 -9.28 5.28
CA SER A 644 38.19 -7.83 5.44
C SER A 644 37.75 -7.30 6.80
N THR A 645 37.21 -8.16 7.65
CA THR A 645 36.57 -7.80 8.93
C THR A 645 37.26 -8.53 10.09
N ASN A 646 37.44 -7.84 11.21
CA ASN A 646 38.03 -8.42 12.42
C ASN A 646 36.95 -9.05 13.32
N TYR A 647 36.72 -10.34 13.12
CA TYR A 647 35.71 -11.12 13.83
C TYR A 647 35.95 -11.21 15.35
N GLU A 648 37.20 -11.20 15.79
CA GLU A 648 37.54 -11.23 17.22
C GLU A 648 37.15 -9.93 17.92
N LYS A 649 37.39 -8.78 17.28
CA LYS A 649 36.95 -7.47 17.80
C LYS A 649 35.43 -7.38 17.86
N HIS A 650 34.71 -7.98 16.92
CA HIS A 650 33.25 -8.05 16.99
C HIS A 650 32.77 -8.82 18.23
N ALA A 651 33.41 -9.96 18.53
CA ALA A 651 33.13 -10.73 19.75
C ALA A 651 33.36 -9.91 21.03
N LEU A 652 34.41 -9.10 21.08
CA LEU A 652 34.70 -8.20 22.21
C LEU A 652 33.62 -7.12 22.36
N VAL A 653 33.17 -6.53 21.26
CA VAL A 653 32.06 -5.55 21.26
C VAL A 653 30.76 -6.20 21.76
N ALA A 654 30.43 -7.39 21.27
CA ALA A 654 29.24 -8.12 21.72
C ALA A 654 29.32 -8.44 23.22
N SER A 655 30.49 -8.87 23.71
CA SER A 655 30.71 -9.12 25.13
C SER A 655 30.52 -7.86 25.99
N LYS A 656 31.01 -6.70 25.56
CA LYS A 656 30.80 -5.41 26.26
C LYS A 656 29.33 -5.00 26.33
N LEU A 657 28.58 -5.27 25.26
CA LEU A 657 27.15 -4.93 25.17
C LEU A 657 26.25 -5.95 25.89
N GLY A 658 26.79 -7.09 26.33
CA GLY A 658 26.01 -8.20 26.87
C GLY A 658 25.14 -8.89 25.81
N ALA A 659 25.51 -8.78 24.54
CA ALA A 659 24.78 -9.34 23.41
C ALA A 659 25.20 -10.80 23.13
N PRO A 660 24.31 -11.65 22.59
CA PRO A 660 24.65 -13.01 22.21
C PRO A 660 25.77 -13.07 21.16
N TRP A 661 26.71 -13.99 21.34
CA TRP A 661 27.80 -14.28 20.40
C TRP A 661 28.16 -15.78 20.41
N PRO A 662 28.48 -16.43 19.28
CA PRO A 662 28.55 -15.90 17.92
C PRO A 662 27.19 -15.41 17.39
N ALA A 663 27.22 -14.53 16.39
CA ALA A 663 26.02 -14.04 15.71
C ALA A 663 25.16 -15.22 15.21
N THR A 664 23.86 -15.18 15.48
CA THR A 664 22.89 -16.19 15.01
C THR A 664 22.55 -16.01 13.53
N VAL A 665 22.86 -14.85 12.96
CA VAL A 665 22.73 -14.55 11.55
C VAL A 665 24.14 -14.35 10.98
N ASP A 666 24.65 -15.37 10.29
CA ASP A 666 25.95 -15.40 9.62
C ASP A 666 25.71 -15.49 8.10
N LEU A 667 25.93 -14.37 7.40
CA LEU A 667 25.55 -14.20 5.99
C LEU A 667 26.74 -13.70 5.18
N TRP A 668 27.00 -14.33 4.04
CA TRP A 668 28.13 -13.97 3.18
C TRP A 668 27.93 -12.63 2.48
N SER A 669 26.78 -12.48 1.83
CA SER A 669 26.39 -11.29 1.06
C SER A 669 26.36 -10.04 1.95
N ALA A 670 26.98 -8.96 1.50
CA ALA A 670 26.98 -7.70 2.24
C ALA A 670 25.60 -7.05 2.28
N GLN A 671 24.88 -7.05 1.15
CA GLN A 671 23.52 -6.55 1.01
C GLN A 671 22.52 -7.39 1.79
N MET A 672 22.64 -8.73 1.79
CA MET A 672 21.74 -9.61 2.55
C MET A 672 21.84 -9.37 4.06
N ARG A 673 23.00 -8.92 4.57
CA ARG A 673 23.12 -8.50 5.97
C ARG A 673 22.26 -7.27 6.28
N TYR A 674 22.20 -6.29 5.38
CA TYR A 674 21.27 -5.17 5.53
C TYR A 674 19.82 -5.61 5.40
N VAL A 675 19.51 -6.53 4.48
CA VAL A 675 18.16 -7.10 4.35
C VAL A 675 17.74 -7.78 5.67
N ALA A 676 18.60 -8.61 6.26
CA ALA A 676 18.34 -9.26 7.54
C ALA A 676 18.07 -8.26 8.67
N VAL A 677 18.85 -7.16 8.72
CA VAL A 677 18.58 -6.04 9.64
C VAL A 677 17.25 -5.36 9.32
N ALA A 678 16.92 -5.13 8.05
CA ALA A 678 15.74 -4.39 7.66
C ALA A 678 14.44 -5.14 7.98
N VAL A 679 14.38 -6.43 7.64
CA VAL A 679 13.17 -7.27 7.82
C VAL A 679 13.08 -7.91 9.20
N ASN A 680 13.98 -7.56 10.12
CA ASN A 680 14.13 -8.18 11.44
C ASN A 680 14.28 -9.72 11.34
N GLY A 681 15.06 -10.18 10.36
CA GLY A 681 15.28 -11.58 10.03
C GLY A 681 16.21 -12.31 11.00
N GLY A 682 15.99 -12.15 12.32
CA GLY A 682 16.79 -12.77 13.38
C GLY A 682 18.00 -11.96 13.84
N GLY A 683 18.23 -10.76 13.29
CA GLY A 683 19.30 -9.85 13.68
C GLY A 683 18.95 -8.38 13.38
N ASN A 684 19.51 -7.46 14.16
CA ASN A 684 19.20 -6.03 14.07
C ASN A 684 20.43 -5.11 14.07
N THR A 685 21.62 -5.64 14.37
CA THR A 685 22.84 -4.84 14.49
C THR A 685 23.93 -5.42 13.61
N LEU A 686 24.52 -4.58 12.76
CA LEU A 686 25.66 -4.90 11.91
C LEU A 686 26.83 -3.98 12.29
N ILE A 687 28.00 -4.57 12.51
CA ILE A 687 29.25 -3.83 12.64
C ILE A 687 30.27 -4.37 11.63
N LYS A 688 31.16 -3.50 11.19
CA LYS A 688 32.29 -3.85 10.32
C LYS A 688 33.53 -3.13 10.83
N ILE A 689 34.29 -3.82 11.67
CA ILE A 689 35.62 -3.39 12.09
C ILE A 689 36.63 -3.99 11.11
N LEU A 690 37.42 -3.15 10.46
CA LEU A 690 38.33 -3.61 9.41
C LEU A 690 39.47 -4.45 9.99
N GLN A 691 39.86 -5.49 9.25
CA GLN A 691 41.06 -6.28 9.56
C GLN A 691 42.35 -5.54 9.20
N ASP A 692 42.30 -4.74 8.13
CA ASP A 692 43.39 -3.90 7.62
C ASP A 692 42.86 -2.47 7.43
N ASP A 693 43.47 -1.50 8.12
CA ASP A 693 43.05 -0.10 8.10
C ASP A 693 43.32 0.61 6.75
N SER A 694 44.07 -0.03 5.84
CA SER A 694 44.26 0.45 4.46
C SER A 694 43.12 0.07 3.51
N TYR A 695 42.37 -0.98 3.85
CA TYR A 695 41.25 -1.45 3.03
C TYR A 695 40.07 -0.48 3.08
N ARG A 696 39.38 -0.30 1.95
CA ARG A 696 38.12 0.45 1.85
C ARG A 696 37.11 -0.38 1.10
N SER A 697 35.92 -0.52 1.69
CA SER A 697 34.84 -1.27 1.05
C SER A 697 34.34 -0.56 -0.20
N CYS A 698 33.97 -1.35 -1.19
CA CYS A 698 33.36 -0.85 -2.41
C CYS A 698 31.98 -0.27 -2.08
N ILE A 699 31.55 0.72 -2.84
CA ILE A 699 30.24 1.35 -2.56
C ILE A 699 29.08 0.40 -2.87
N TRP A 700 29.20 -0.45 -3.90
CA TRP A 700 28.14 -1.36 -4.34
C TRP A 700 27.79 -2.46 -3.33
N ASP A 701 28.70 -2.81 -2.43
CA ASP A 701 28.46 -3.73 -1.30
C ASP A 701 27.50 -3.16 -0.23
N HIS A 702 27.22 -1.85 -0.27
CA HIS A 702 26.65 -1.13 0.86
C HIS A 702 25.52 -0.16 0.50
N VAL A 703 25.66 0.58 -0.59
CA VAL A 703 24.60 1.52 -0.99
C VAL A 703 23.33 0.77 -1.35
N GLY A 704 22.17 1.38 -1.11
CA GLY A 704 20.88 0.70 -1.21
C GLY A 704 20.53 -0.05 0.07
N GLY A 705 21.35 -1.00 0.51
CA GLY A 705 21.17 -1.70 1.79
C GLY A 705 21.25 -0.77 3.00
N MET A 706 22.24 0.13 3.03
CA MET A 706 22.33 1.18 4.06
C MET A 706 21.08 2.06 4.09
N LEU A 707 20.60 2.49 2.92
CA LEU A 707 19.39 3.31 2.81
C LEU A 707 18.15 2.57 3.34
N ILE A 708 17.96 1.32 2.93
CA ILE A 708 16.85 0.48 3.38
C ILE A 708 16.88 0.31 4.91
N ALA A 709 18.05 0.07 5.49
CA ALA A 709 18.20 -0.01 6.94
C ALA A 709 17.88 1.33 7.64
N GLN A 710 18.30 2.46 7.07
CA GLN A 710 17.97 3.79 7.60
C GLN A 710 16.46 4.06 7.58
N GLU A 711 15.78 3.66 6.52
CA GLU A 711 14.33 3.87 6.38
C GLU A 711 13.49 3.03 7.35
N VAL A 712 14.02 1.91 7.87
CA VAL A 712 13.39 1.16 8.98
C VAL A 712 13.81 1.68 10.37
N GLY A 713 14.52 2.81 10.46
CA GLY A 713 14.87 3.47 11.71
C GLY A 713 16.24 3.09 12.29
N CYS A 714 17.13 2.50 11.50
CA CYS A 714 18.53 2.35 11.87
C CYS A 714 19.33 3.65 11.65
N VAL A 715 20.42 3.78 12.39
CA VAL A 715 21.46 4.79 12.18
C VAL A 715 22.68 4.09 11.61
N VAL A 716 23.24 4.67 10.53
CA VAL A 716 24.42 4.14 9.85
C VAL A 716 25.56 5.16 9.94
N THR A 717 26.68 4.76 10.54
CA THR A 717 27.87 5.61 10.72
C THR A 717 29.16 4.85 10.50
N ASP A 718 30.27 5.57 10.34
CA ASP A 718 31.60 5.01 10.54
C ASP A 718 31.87 4.76 12.04
N LEU A 719 33.04 4.21 12.36
CA LEU A 719 33.44 3.91 13.75
C LEU A 719 33.72 5.17 14.60
N ARG A 720 33.71 6.36 13.99
CA ARG A 720 33.82 7.68 14.65
C ARG A 720 32.44 8.32 14.85
N GLY A 721 31.36 7.65 14.46
CA GLY A 721 29.99 8.19 14.55
C GLY A 721 29.65 9.18 13.42
N ARG A 722 30.46 9.27 12.37
CA ARG A 722 30.22 10.18 11.24
C ARG A 722 29.38 9.49 10.18
N SER A 723 28.58 10.27 9.45
CA SER A 723 27.81 9.76 8.31
C SER A 723 28.73 9.18 7.23
N ILE A 724 28.26 8.14 6.55
CA ILE A 724 28.98 7.51 5.44
C ILE A 724 28.84 8.36 4.18
N ASP A 725 29.95 8.85 3.65
CA ASP A 725 30.01 9.60 2.39
C ASP A 725 30.22 8.62 1.21
N CYS A 726 29.21 8.52 0.35
CA CYS A 726 29.23 7.65 -0.84
C CYS A 726 29.73 8.40 -2.09
N GLY A 727 30.05 9.69 -1.99
CA GLY A 727 30.50 10.55 -3.08
C GLY A 727 32.02 10.56 -3.32
N LEU A 728 32.79 9.75 -2.60
CA LEU A 728 34.27 9.75 -2.66
C LEU A 728 34.87 8.81 -3.72
N GLY A 729 34.03 8.31 -4.63
CA GLY A 729 34.44 7.47 -5.76
C GLY A 729 33.89 6.05 -5.65
N ARG A 730 34.65 5.05 -6.11
CA ARG A 730 34.24 3.63 -6.13
C ARG A 730 34.22 2.96 -4.74
N THR A 731 34.83 3.58 -3.74
CA THR A 731 34.92 3.03 -2.37
C THR A 731 34.42 4.02 -1.33
N LEU A 732 34.08 3.53 -0.15
CA LEU A 732 33.78 4.34 1.04
C LEU A 732 35.06 4.92 1.64
N ALA A 733 35.83 5.67 0.84
CA ALA A 733 37.22 6.08 1.13
C ALA A 733 37.37 6.86 2.45
N GLY A 734 36.36 7.66 2.82
CA GLY A 734 36.34 8.45 4.04
C GLY A 734 36.00 7.67 5.32
N SER A 735 35.58 6.41 5.19
CA SER A 735 35.14 5.56 6.28
C SER A 735 36.22 4.60 6.77
N VAL A 736 36.29 4.34 8.08
CA VAL A 736 37.24 3.40 8.72
C VAL A 736 36.55 2.14 9.27
N GLY A 737 35.35 1.86 8.79
CA GLY A 737 34.50 0.76 9.23
C GLY A 737 33.03 1.17 9.14
N LEU A 738 32.12 0.36 9.67
CA LEU A 738 30.69 0.64 9.59
C LEU A 738 29.95 0.14 10.81
N ILE A 739 28.96 0.90 11.25
CA ILE A 739 27.98 0.50 12.26
C ILE A 739 26.60 0.79 11.68
N CYS A 740 25.72 -0.20 11.71
CA CYS A 740 24.30 -0.08 11.41
C CYS A 740 23.52 -0.71 12.56
N ALA A 741 22.74 0.09 13.29
CA ALA A 741 21.98 -0.37 14.44
C ALA A 741 20.70 0.47 14.60
N PRO A 742 19.64 -0.04 15.26
CA PRO A 742 18.46 0.77 15.57
C PRO A 742 18.85 2.03 16.33
N ALA A 743 18.20 3.16 16.02
CA ALA A 743 18.56 4.47 16.58
C ALA A 743 18.61 4.49 18.13
N SER A 744 17.79 3.67 18.79
CA SER A 744 17.68 3.55 20.24
C SER A 744 18.87 2.89 20.93
N VAL A 745 19.71 2.13 20.21
CA VAL A 745 20.88 1.43 20.76
C VAL A 745 22.20 1.79 20.04
N HIS A 746 22.14 2.59 18.98
CA HIS A 746 23.30 2.94 18.16
C HIS A 746 24.41 3.63 18.97
N ALA A 747 24.06 4.54 19.87
CA ALA A 747 25.03 5.28 20.68
C ALA A 747 25.82 4.35 21.62
N GLU A 748 25.17 3.34 22.18
CA GLU A 748 25.80 2.31 23.00
C GLU A 748 26.71 1.42 22.17
N VAL A 749 26.27 0.99 20.99
CA VAL A 749 27.08 0.19 20.05
C VAL A 749 28.32 0.96 19.63
N LEU A 750 28.17 2.23 19.24
CA LEU A 750 29.29 3.10 18.86
C LEU A 750 30.32 3.23 19.98
N ARG A 751 29.88 3.48 21.21
CA ARG A 751 30.78 3.58 22.37
C ARG A 751 31.52 2.27 22.60
N ALA A 752 30.82 1.14 22.57
CA ALA A 752 31.43 -0.18 22.76
C ALA A 752 32.45 -0.51 21.66
N VAL A 753 32.18 -0.12 20.42
CA VAL A 753 33.13 -0.23 19.30
C VAL A 753 34.35 0.64 19.58
N GLN A 754 34.19 1.93 19.86
CA GLN A 754 35.31 2.86 20.08
C GLN A 754 36.25 2.40 21.20
N GLU A 755 35.71 1.84 22.29
CA GLU A 755 36.50 1.23 23.37
C GLU A 755 37.28 -0.03 22.97
N VAL A 756 36.88 -0.72 21.90
CA VAL A 756 37.57 -1.94 21.40
C VAL A 756 38.62 -1.61 20.33
N VAL A 757 38.42 -0.56 19.55
CA VAL A 757 39.35 -0.16 18.48
C VAL A 757 40.34 0.95 18.85
N ASP A 758 40.29 1.49 20.07
CA ASP A 758 41.16 2.59 20.54
C ASP A 758 41.18 3.79 19.56
N ILE A 759 40.02 4.14 19.03
CA ILE A 759 39.87 5.32 18.17
C ILE A 759 39.64 6.52 19.08
N ASP A 760 40.59 7.45 19.15
CA ASP A 760 40.43 8.72 19.87
C ASP A 760 39.14 9.41 19.40
N SER A 761 38.24 9.67 20.36
CA SER A 761 36.87 10.18 20.19
C SER A 761 36.80 11.57 19.59
#